data_AF-A0A9W4X7A2-F1
#
_entry.id   AF-A0A9W4X7A2-F1
#
_cell.length_a   1.000
_cell.length_b   1.000
_cell.length_c   1.000
_cell.angle_alpha   90.00
_cell.angle_beta   90.00
_cell.angle_gamma   90.00
#
_symmetry.space_group_name_H-M   'P 1'
#
loop_
_entity.id
_entity.type
_entity.pdbx_description
1 polymer ?
#
loop_
_entity_poly.entity_id
_entity_poly.type
_entity_poly.pdbx_seq_one_letter_code
_entity_poly.pdbx_strand_id
1 'polypeptide(L)'
;YNKPDSITETKDDNDISHLTEVEEKFNNSVNTKEICRAYVYFCSNFGGFSVNKVLDLPPTFQSLEFLHFTCINKLQTHLISLDLLDGCFNSIIVKIALEKRIQICGFNNWMEFRVEPKTKLNGLIDAYKLMFEKFPVDGCVKPEQNRPLNLRIVLDIENRDKTDQYQEKFEEYISESFEDLKSATKKPTTVLKKISTLVITFEELDIKSVKFQKKYSSEYQLGDWIIQLCCLIPIQIAVARNNLFLPLKDGLFSNFEFDGYGHVNNIAENISFGWYEGIFKHFSDKQVKVVSSMGEQSCGKSFMLNHLVGTSFDGSAMRCTEGVWMSLEFLYVALDFEGLNSLERSAQEDLFLTLFNTIISNLILFKNQFTVNRDISSMFQRFQDGAMLFESDPKLFQAKLCVIIKDVPKADIEDIIQEFKLKFSQLVSEEVGDNFISRMCRGGLDIITWPMFNDNAWFKALSILKKKLYKLETKYDNARTFLQNTKVLMAKLKICDWGSLNENLTQIRVISLKKLLITVISYAKLSDILRDFKYSDRILPDSGLQLYGEYESFAKLSEYLRAYFEEIVKLRKDSSNDAKWFSDLNRFIKYIINRRVLRVQDWYLQNTAKFSQENKTNSDIVYGKYAMEQEISKLMSLWTLCGLTCHHCGLKCVKNRDHEENHDCLTDHECKFLCHFTVIHNRKSVPTCGYKAGHEGKHVCKEVNHLCGESCSLIDKRSCQQICSKEIGHVDEHLCPSSRHYCGEDCSLSTKTQKGYYHCLNKCIIPYEEQHCLHRCENETCPIQCPILDCQRKCQSNKHFHCNTHMQVDHFCGNEHQCRELCEEAGICKVIIEPKKQEHEEVYKGKVEGTSITSTKYIQSSERLRCNKRIPPNEFKHAGKHTHNARDDLTQDGFHFCDVKCQFCEYFCTLPYEHTQVHSTTHGNMIHSEFTGYAGNKLRIGDQGTFVLCNLFCKNLGRHYHIDYCQSQDICQGQDIQHINEQIQPNPSIPKDFISHKLFWERAGFKDPYSAQEQQEFAKCDQ
;
A
#
# COMPACT_ATOMS: atom_id res chain seq x y z
N TYR A 1 -49.45 50.59 3.42
CA TYR A 1 -50.36 51.68 3.83
C TYR A 1 -50.44 51.68 5.36
N ASN A 2 -50.00 52.79 5.95
CA ASN A 2 -50.18 53.30 7.33
C ASN A 2 -49.60 52.54 8.55
N LYS A 3 -48.48 53.08 9.06
CA LYS A 3 -48.11 53.29 10.49
C LYS A 3 -49.16 54.22 11.19
N PRO A 4 -49.21 54.42 12.54
CA PRO A 4 -48.10 54.60 13.51
C PRO A 4 -48.36 53.90 14.88
N ASP A 5 -47.43 53.80 15.85
CA ASP A 5 -47.08 54.86 16.79
C ASP A 5 -45.67 54.74 17.38
N SER A 6 -45.10 55.93 17.57
CA SER A 6 -43.82 56.33 18.14
C SER A 6 -43.98 56.82 19.58
N ILE A 7 -42.85 56.90 20.29
CA ILE A 7 -42.36 57.96 21.22
C ILE A 7 -41.24 57.29 22.05
N THR A 8 -40.02 57.77 22.32
CA THR A 8 -39.11 58.90 21.95
C THR A 8 -37.81 58.65 22.77
N GLU A 9 -36.60 58.65 22.17
CA GLU A 9 -35.51 59.66 22.32
C GLU A 9 -34.85 59.74 23.71
N THR A 10 -33.54 59.57 23.91
CA THR A 10 -32.37 60.45 23.56
C THR A 10 -31.12 59.78 24.20
N LYS A 11 -29.83 59.88 23.80
CA LYS A 11 -29.03 60.87 23.06
C LYS A 11 -27.61 60.28 22.76
N ASP A 12 -27.03 60.74 21.63
CA ASP A 12 -25.63 61.14 21.35
C ASP A 12 -24.46 60.14 21.58
N ASP A 13 -23.36 60.07 20.82
CA ASP A 13 -22.89 60.64 19.53
C ASP A 13 -21.50 60.00 19.24
N ASN A 14 -21.01 60.15 18.00
CA ASN A 14 -19.62 60.03 17.51
C ASN A 14 -19.12 58.70 16.89
N ASP A 15 -19.55 58.49 15.64
CA ASP A 15 -18.77 58.60 14.38
C ASP A 15 -17.22 58.39 14.30
N ILE A 16 -16.88 57.54 13.31
CA ILE A 16 -15.92 57.75 12.18
C ILE A 16 -14.40 57.45 12.38
N SER A 17 -14.05 56.24 11.93
CA SER A 17 -13.04 55.86 10.91
C SER A 17 -11.54 56.23 10.98
N HIS A 18 -10.76 55.21 10.56
CA HIS A 18 -9.56 55.22 9.69
C HIS A 18 -8.15 55.08 10.28
N LEU A 19 -7.58 53.90 9.97
CA LEU A 19 -6.29 53.66 9.28
C LEU A 19 -5.04 54.34 9.82
N THR A 20 -4.10 53.56 10.37
CA THR A 20 -2.85 53.12 9.71
C THR A 20 -1.89 52.51 10.74
N GLU A 21 -1.22 51.43 10.33
CA GLU A 21 -0.06 50.87 11.01
C GLU A 21 1.10 51.88 10.98
N VAL A 22 1.81 52.02 12.11
CA VAL A 22 3.20 52.48 12.13
C VAL A 22 3.97 51.57 13.09
N GLU A 23 4.93 50.85 12.50
CA GLU A 23 6.01 50.14 13.15
C GLU A 23 6.80 51.09 14.08
N GLU A 24 7.17 50.64 15.28
CA GLU A 24 8.58 50.53 15.71
C GLU A 24 8.71 50.25 17.23
N LYS A 25 9.32 49.08 17.50
CA LYS A 25 10.50 48.91 18.35
C LYS A 25 10.43 48.94 19.90
N PHE A 26 10.83 47.76 20.38
CA PHE A 26 11.91 47.48 21.34
C PHE A 26 11.55 47.30 22.83
N ASN A 27 11.78 46.04 23.23
CA ASN A 27 12.33 45.59 24.50
C ASN A 27 11.55 45.98 25.77
N ASN A 28 10.74 45.03 26.26
CA ASN A 28 10.98 44.54 27.61
C ASN A 28 10.53 43.08 27.75
N SER A 29 11.49 42.25 28.10
CA SER A 29 11.35 40.87 28.53
C SER A 29 10.35 40.76 29.68
N VAL A 30 9.21 40.13 29.43
CA VAL A 30 8.43 39.43 30.45
C VAL A 30 8.38 37.98 30.03
N ASN A 31 8.93 37.13 30.88
CA ASN A 31 8.99 35.68 30.74
C ASN A 31 7.55 35.13 30.78
N THR A 32 6.83 35.18 29.66
CA THR A 32 5.51 34.58 29.54
C THR A 32 5.72 33.07 29.42
N LYS A 33 5.55 32.35 30.54
CA LYS A 33 5.40 30.89 30.50
C LYS A 33 4.28 30.59 29.49
N GLU A 34 4.58 29.86 28.42
CA GLU A 34 3.54 29.33 27.53
C GLU A 34 2.62 28.43 28.35
N ILE A 35 1.38 28.86 28.54
CA ILE A 35 0.33 28.07 29.20
C ILE A 35 -0.44 27.36 28.10
N CYS A 36 -0.27 26.05 27.99
CA CYS A 36 -1.08 25.23 27.10
C CYS A 36 -2.52 25.17 27.62
N ARG A 37 -3.51 25.37 26.74
CA ARG A 37 -4.94 25.32 27.08
C ARG A 37 -5.66 24.24 26.30
N ALA A 38 -6.45 23.40 27.00
CA ALA A 38 -7.35 22.45 26.38
C ALA A 38 -8.77 23.03 26.30
N TYR A 39 -9.32 23.05 25.09
CA TYR A 39 -10.68 23.50 24.81
C TYR A 39 -11.58 22.27 24.70
N VAL A 40 -12.53 22.14 25.63
CA VAL A 40 -13.43 20.98 25.77
C VAL A 40 -14.78 21.30 25.12
N TYR A 41 -15.24 20.40 24.26
CA TYR A 41 -16.54 20.46 23.59
C TYR A 41 -17.38 19.25 23.98
N PHE A 42 -18.66 19.46 24.26
CA PHE A 42 -19.60 18.35 24.47
C PHE A 42 -20.20 17.90 23.15
N CYS A 43 -20.34 16.58 22.97
CA CYS A 43 -20.81 15.97 21.72
C CYS A 43 -22.20 16.51 21.28
N SER A 44 -23.06 16.89 22.23
CA SER A 44 -24.38 17.48 21.95
C SER A 44 -24.33 18.87 21.31
N ASN A 45 -23.22 19.59 21.45
CA ASN A 45 -23.05 20.96 20.96
C ASN A 45 -21.88 21.07 19.95
N PHE A 46 -21.39 19.93 19.47
CA PHE A 46 -20.24 19.88 18.56
C PHE A 46 -20.64 20.51 17.22
N GLY A 47 -20.04 21.65 16.89
CA GLY A 47 -20.38 22.48 15.71
C GLY A 47 -20.95 23.88 16.02
N GLY A 48 -21.20 24.22 17.30
CA GLY A 48 -21.51 25.60 17.71
C GLY A 48 -20.25 26.47 17.92
N PHE A 49 -20.39 27.80 17.78
CA PHE A 49 -19.29 28.77 17.87
C PHE A 49 -18.72 28.99 19.29
N SER A 50 -19.25 28.34 20.34
CA SER A 50 -18.81 28.54 21.72
C SER A 50 -18.21 27.28 22.35
N VAL A 51 -17.01 27.42 22.91
CA VAL A 51 -16.33 26.37 23.67
C VAL A 51 -17.07 26.12 24.99
N ASN A 52 -17.33 24.86 25.35
CA ASN A 52 -18.02 24.54 26.61
C ASN A 52 -17.14 24.81 27.84
N LYS A 53 -15.84 24.49 27.77
CA LYS A 53 -14.90 24.76 28.87
C LYS A 53 -13.47 24.91 28.36
N VAL A 54 -12.70 25.81 28.96
CA VAL A 54 -11.25 25.95 28.73
C VAL A 54 -10.51 25.51 29.99
N LEU A 55 -9.49 24.68 29.84
CA LEU A 55 -8.67 24.15 30.93
C LEU A 55 -7.21 24.54 30.69
N ASP A 56 -6.60 25.23 31.65
CA ASP A 56 -5.14 25.44 31.63
C ASP A 56 -4.45 24.11 31.99
N LEU A 57 -3.59 23.61 31.10
CA LEU A 57 -2.81 22.40 31.33
C LEU A 57 -1.58 22.69 32.19
N PRO A 58 -1.17 21.75 33.07
CA PRO A 58 0.05 21.90 33.85
C PRO A 58 1.30 22.07 32.96
N PRO A 59 2.35 22.74 33.45
CA PRO A 59 3.58 22.98 32.68
C PRO A 59 4.32 21.71 32.23
N THR A 60 3.98 20.55 32.79
CA THR A 60 4.54 19.24 32.38
C THR A 60 3.90 18.69 31.09
N PHE A 61 2.85 19.32 30.56
CA PHE A 61 2.18 18.96 29.31
C PHE A 61 2.49 20.00 28.23
N GLN A 62 3.78 20.15 27.89
CA GLN A 62 4.21 21.03 26.79
C GLN A 62 4.18 20.32 25.43
N SER A 63 4.45 19.00 25.40
CA SER A 63 4.25 18.20 24.20
C SER A 63 2.79 17.76 24.06
N LEU A 64 2.15 18.22 22.98
CA LEU A 64 0.76 17.89 22.60
C LEU A 64 0.67 16.64 21.71
N GLU A 65 1.80 16.01 21.38
CA GLU A 65 1.82 14.76 20.64
C GLU A 65 1.25 13.64 21.53
N PHE A 66 0.24 12.91 21.03
CA PHE A 66 -0.43 11.79 21.72
C PHE A 66 -1.21 12.13 23.00
N LEU A 67 -1.84 13.31 23.04
CA LEU A 67 -2.78 13.67 24.12
C LEU A 67 -4.08 12.83 24.04
N HIS A 68 -4.40 12.03 25.06
CA HIS A 68 -5.64 11.23 25.10
C HIS A 68 -6.23 11.17 26.51
N PHE A 69 -7.55 11.23 26.61
CA PHE A 69 -8.28 10.79 27.80
C PHE A 69 -8.38 9.27 27.89
N THR A 70 -7.75 8.65 28.88
CA THR A 70 -7.88 7.22 29.19
C THR A 70 -8.62 7.03 30.51
N CYS A 71 -9.51 6.05 30.59
CA CYS A 71 -10.15 5.69 31.85
C CYS A 71 -9.44 4.49 32.48
N ILE A 72 -8.84 4.68 33.65
CA ILE A 72 -8.18 3.61 34.42
C ILE A 72 -9.19 3.08 35.45
N ASN A 73 -9.33 1.76 35.52
CA ASN A 73 -10.23 1.04 36.43
C ASN A 73 -11.71 1.46 36.34
N LYS A 74 -12.17 1.98 35.18
CA LYS A 74 -13.55 2.48 34.94
C LYS A 74 -14.01 3.59 35.90
N LEU A 75 -13.12 4.17 36.70
CA LEU A 75 -13.46 5.10 37.78
C LEU A 75 -12.69 6.42 37.71
N GLN A 76 -11.49 6.41 37.14
CA GLN A 76 -10.64 7.59 37.08
C GLN A 76 -10.34 7.91 35.62
N THR A 77 -10.78 9.08 35.17
CA THR A 77 -10.41 9.59 33.84
C THR A 77 -9.07 10.28 33.98
N HIS A 78 -8.11 9.91 33.15
CA HIS A 78 -6.78 10.51 33.09
C HIS A 78 -6.62 11.19 31.74
N LEU A 79 -6.05 12.39 31.73
CA LEU A 79 -5.44 12.96 30.55
C LEU A 79 -3.98 12.49 30.50
N ILE A 80 -3.61 11.79 29.45
CA ILE A 80 -2.27 11.26 29.25
C ILE A 80 -1.61 11.92 28.04
N SER A 81 -0.29 12.13 28.12
CA SER A 81 0.57 12.57 27.01
C SER A 81 1.83 11.72 27.01
N LEU A 82 2.39 11.50 25.81
CA LEU A 82 3.61 10.76 25.63
C LEU A 82 4.64 11.68 24.97
N ASP A 83 5.56 12.19 25.78
CA ASP A 83 6.64 13.05 25.32
C ASP A 83 7.75 12.18 24.75
N LEU A 84 7.77 12.03 23.43
CA LEU A 84 8.75 11.22 22.72
C LEU A 84 10.16 11.82 22.73
N LEU A 85 10.27 13.15 22.88
CA LEU A 85 11.56 13.85 22.89
C LEU A 85 12.29 13.62 24.21
N ASP A 86 11.56 13.70 25.32
CA ASP A 86 12.12 13.50 26.66
C ASP A 86 11.90 12.07 27.20
N GLY A 87 11.25 11.20 26.43
CA GLY A 87 10.95 9.81 26.80
C GLY A 87 10.03 9.68 28.01
N CYS A 88 9.17 10.67 28.25
CA CYS A 88 8.36 10.78 29.46
C CYS A 88 6.88 10.52 29.20
N PHE A 89 6.25 9.70 30.05
CA PHE A 89 4.80 9.52 30.08
C PHE A 89 4.19 10.42 31.14
N ASN A 90 3.35 11.35 30.71
CA ASN A 90 2.70 12.30 31.60
C ASN A 90 1.22 11.90 31.78
N SER A 91 0.74 11.91 33.02
CA SER A 91 -0.66 11.56 33.35
C SER A 91 -1.22 12.51 34.39
N ILE A 92 -2.41 13.06 34.13
CA ILE A 92 -3.16 13.91 35.04
C ILE A 92 -4.53 13.30 35.27
N ILE A 93 -4.94 13.16 36.53
CA ILE A 93 -6.30 12.76 36.87
C ILE A 93 -7.24 13.93 36.55
N VAL A 94 -8.24 13.67 35.72
CA VAL A 94 -9.29 14.62 35.36
C VAL A 94 -10.60 14.16 35.98
N LYS A 95 -11.11 14.95 36.94
CA LYS A 95 -12.40 14.71 37.55
C LYS A 95 -13.49 15.36 36.71
N ILE A 96 -14.21 14.55 35.92
CA ILE A 96 -15.37 15.02 35.16
C ILE A 96 -16.61 14.84 36.03
N ALA A 97 -17.13 15.94 36.59
CA ALA A 97 -18.42 15.96 37.25
C ALA A 97 -19.51 16.19 36.18
N LEU A 98 -20.14 15.12 35.68
CA LEU A 98 -21.26 15.22 34.76
C LEU A 98 -22.58 15.30 35.53
N GLU A 99 -23.27 16.43 35.42
CA GLU A 99 -24.71 16.49 35.66
C GLU A 99 -25.40 15.66 34.58
N LYS A 100 -26.11 14.62 35.02
CA LYS A 100 -26.94 13.65 34.27
C LYS A 100 -26.20 12.48 33.60
N ARG A 101 -26.52 11.32 34.17
CA ARG A 101 -26.16 9.93 33.83
C ARG A 101 -26.19 9.64 32.33
N ILE A 102 -25.09 9.12 31.80
CA ILE A 102 -25.09 8.28 30.60
C ILE A 102 -25.21 6.83 31.06
N GLN A 103 -26.35 6.24 30.71
CA GLN A 103 -26.71 4.85 30.92
C GLN A 103 -26.09 4.02 29.78
N ILE A 104 -24.90 3.47 29.99
CA ILE A 104 -24.40 2.37 29.15
C ILE A 104 -25.17 1.13 29.58
N CYS A 105 -25.93 0.55 28.66
CA CYS A 105 -26.80 -0.58 28.91
C CYS A 105 -26.04 -1.79 29.45
N GLY A 106 -26.59 -2.37 30.54
CA GLY A 106 -26.36 -3.76 30.93
C GLY A 106 -25.45 -3.98 32.14
N PHE A 107 -25.84 -3.53 33.33
CA PHE A 107 -25.77 -4.24 34.63
C PHE A 107 -26.19 -3.25 35.73
N ASN A 108 -27.50 -3.00 35.83
CA ASN A 108 -28.08 -1.97 36.71
C ASN A 108 -28.35 -2.47 38.13
N ASN A 109 -27.48 -3.30 38.69
CA ASN A 109 -27.41 -3.54 40.12
C ASN A 109 -25.93 -3.54 40.48
N TRP A 110 -25.49 -2.52 41.22
CA TRP A 110 -24.26 -2.61 41.97
C TRP A 110 -24.46 -3.78 42.94
N MET A 111 -23.87 -4.93 42.65
CA MET A 111 -23.70 -5.93 43.69
C MET A 111 -22.87 -5.25 44.77
N GLU A 112 -23.46 -5.10 45.96
CA GLU A 112 -22.73 -4.86 47.18
C GLU A 112 -21.56 -5.85 47.16
N PHE A 113 -20.31 -5.36 47.02
CA PHE A 113 -19.12 -6.21 47.10
C PHE A 113 -19.00 -6.66 48.56
N ARG A 114 -19.84 -7.62 48.94
CA ARG A 114 -19.62 -8.45 50.11
C ARG A 114 -18.54 -9.42 49.69
N VAL A 115 -17.37 -9.30 50.32
CA VAL A 115 -16.43 -10.42 50.39
C VAL A 115 -17.19 -11.52 51.12
N GLU A 116 -17.85 -12.41 50.37
CA GLU A 116 -18.24 -13.69 50.94
C GLU A 116 -16.95 -14.36 51.41
N PRO A 117 -16.84 -14.77 52.68
CA PRO A 117 -15.70 -15.56 53.09
C PRO A 117 -15.86 -16.92 52.43
N LYS A 118 -15.23 -17.13 51.27
CA LYS A 118 -15.27 -18.42 50.62
C LYS A 118 -13.93 -18.87 50.06
N THR A 119 -13.59 -20.06 50.57
CA THR A 119 -12.82 -21.15 49.96
C THR A 119 -11.30 -21.06 50.05
N LYS A 120 -10.67 -22.25 50.06
CA LYS A 120 -9.22 -22.48 49.99
C LYS A 120 -8.59 -22.02 48.65
N LEU A 121 -9.25 -21.13 47.91
CA LEU A 121 -8.95 -20.77 46.53
C LEU A 121 -8.50 -19.31 46.44
N ASN A 122 -7.41 -19.03 45.74
CA ASN A 122 -6.87 -17.70 45.50
C ASN A 122 -7.16 -17.33 44.04
N GLY A 123 -8.23 -16.58 43.81
CA GLY A 123 -8.69 -16.23 42.45
C GLY A 123 -7.66 -15.51 41.56
N LEU A 124 -6.61 -14.90 42.12
CA LEU A 124 -5.53 -14.27 41.34
C LEU A 124 -4.50 -15.29 40.86
N ILE A 125 -4.15 -16.27 41.70
CA ILE A 125 -3.19 -17.33 41.37
C ILE A 125 -3.88 -18.43 40.56
N ASP A 126 -5.10 -18.80 40.94
CA ASP A 126 -5.92 -19.82 40.28
C ASP A 126 -6.23 -19.45 38.82
N ALA A 127 -6.31 -18.16 38.48
CA ALA A 127 -6.46 -17.71 37.11
C ALA A 127 -5.31 -18.19 36.21
N TYR A 128 -4.07 -18.23 36.71
CA TYR A 128 -2.92 -18.75 35.97
C TYR A 128 -3.02 -20.28 35.79
N LYS A 129 -3.46 -21.00 36.83
CA LYS A 129 -3.74 -22.45 36.74
C LYS A 129 -4.78 -22.73 35.66
N LEU A 130 -5.92 -22.04 35.70
CA LEU A 130 -7.01 -22.17 34.72
C LEU A 130 -6.55 -21.83 33.29
N MET A 131 -5.74 -20.78 33.14
CA MET A 131 -5.14 -20.44 31.84
C MET A 131 -4.27 -21.59 31.33
N PHE A 132 -3.39 -22.14 32.17
CA PHE A 132 -2.50 -23.25 31.81
C PHE A 132 -3.22 -24.60 31.67
N GLU A 133 -4.40 -24.78 32.25
CA GLU A 133 -5.27 -25.93 31.99
C GLU A 133 -5.78 -25.89 30.54
N LYS A 134 -6.12 -24.71 30.03
CA LYS A 134 -6.66 -24.53 28.68
C LYS A 134 -5.58 -24.39 27.61
N PHE A 135 -4.53 -23.61 27.88
CA PHE A 135 -3.49 -23.21 26.92
C PHE A 135 -2.16 -23.90 27.21
N PRO A 136 -1.17 -23.86 26.30
CA PRO A 136 0.16 -24.41 26.58
C PRO A 136 0.85 -23.70 27.74
N VAL A 137 1.51 -24.51 28.58
CA VAL A 137 2.48 -24.02 29.58
C VAL A 137 3.82 -23.76 28.89
N ASP A 138 4.30 -24.77 28.16
CA ASP A 138 5.50 -24.69 27.31
C ASP A 138 5.05 -24.76 25.84
N GLY A 139 5.25 -23.69 25.05
CA GLY A 139 5.01 -23.73 23.60
C GLY A 139 6.08 -24.54 22.89
N CYS A 140 5.72 -25.43 21.96
CA CYS A 140 6.72 -26.29 21.31
C CYS A 140 7.71 -25.49 20.46
N VAL A 141 7.28 -24.48 19.72
CA VAL A 141 8.15 -23.66 18.85
C VAL A 141 9.13 -22.78 19.65
N LYS A 142 8.98 -22.64 20.96
CA LYS A 142 10.01 -22.09 21.86
C LYS A 142 10.69 -23.17 22.70
N PRO A 143 11.94 -23.54 22.41
CA PRO A 143 12.83 -23.99 23.48
C PRO A 143 13.40 -22.73 24.16
N GLU A 144 13.17 -22.60 25.47
CA GLU A 144 13.79 -21.60 26.36
C GLU A 144 13.13 -20.21 26.39
N GLN A 145 12.08 -20.06 27.22
CA GLN A 145 12.01 -18.85 28.03
C GLN A 145 13.29 -18.81 28.87
N ASN A 146 14.30 -18.06 28.42
CA ASN A 146 15.55 -17.86 29.16
C ASN A 146 15.36 -17.07 30.47
N ARG A 147 14.13 -16.64 30.77
CA ARG A 147 13.78 -15.87 31.94
C ARG A 147 12.83 -16.66 32.83
N PRO A 148 13.19 -16.91 34.11
CA PRO A 148 12.27 -17.52 35.06
C PRO A 148 11.04 -16.63 35.22
N LEU A 149 9.86 -17.25 35.28
CA LEU A 149 8.62 -16.56 35.64
C LEU A 149 8.74 -16.13 37.12
N ASN A 150 8.64 -14.84 37.38
CA ASN A 150 8.78 -14.30 38.73
C ASN A 150 7.45 -13.69 39.17
N LEU A 151 6.84 -14.25 40.21
CA LEU A 151 5.63 -13.73 40.81
C LEU A 151 6.01 -12.88 42.03
N ARG A 152 5.67 -11.59 41.99
CA ARG A 152 5.83 -10.69 43.14
C ARG A 152 4.49 -10.46 43.81
N ILE A 153 4.44 -10.68 45.11
CA ILE A 153 3.23 -10.54 45.92
C ILE A 153 3.49 -9.41 46.90
N VAL A 154 2.68 -8.36 46.79
CA VAL A 154 2.75 -7.20 47.67
C VAL A 154 1.65 -7.33 48.71
N LEU A 155 2.02 -7.41 49.97
CA LEU A 155 1.09 -7.52 51.08
C LEU A 155 1.02 -6.20 51.85
N ASP A 156 -0.20 -5.73 52.12
CA ASP A 156 -0.44 -4.63 53.04
C ASP A 156 -0.58 -5.21 54.46
N ILE A 157 0.56 -5.41 55.12
CA ILE A 157 0.64 -6.00 56.46
C ILE A 157 1.49 -5.12 57.37
N GLU A 158 1.01 -4.88 58.60
CA GLU A 158 1.69 -4.04 59.58
C GLU A 158 2.96 -4.68 60.17
N ASN A 159 3.08 -6.02 60.09
CA ASN A 159 4.17 -6.78 60.71
C ASN A 159 5.10 -7.39 59.65
N ARG A 160 6.27 -6.77 59.48
CA ARG A 160 7.31 -7.21 58.53
C ARG A 160 7.89 -8.58 58.85
N ASP A 161 7.91 -8.99 60.12
CA ASP A 161 8.49 -10.27 60.56
C ASP A 161 7.69 -11.49 60.07
N LYS A 162 6.50 -11.28 59.48
CA LYS A 162 5.67 -12.34 58.91
C LYS A 162 5.87 -12.56 57.41
N THR A 163 6.68 -11.73 56.74
CA THR A 163 6.88 -11.82 55.28
C THR A 163 7.43 -13.17 54.84
N ASP A 164 8.45 -13.69 55.52
CA ASP A 164 9.03 -15.02 55.25
C ASP A 164 7.98 -16.14 55.40
N GLN A 165 7.17 -16.08 56.46
CA GLN A 165 6.08 -17.05 56.68
C GLN A 165 5.03 -17.00 55.56
N TYR A 166 4.68 -15.81 55.07
CA TYR A 166 3.75 -15.69 53.95
C TYR A 166 4.38 -16.16 52.65
N GLN A 167 5.67 -15.91 52.45
CA GLN A 167 6.41 -16.41 51.29
C GLN A 167 6.36 -17.93 51.21
N GLU A 168 6.68 -18.64 52.30
CA GLU A 168 6.57 -20.11 52.36
C GLU A 168 5.16 -20.61 52.01
N LYS A 169 4.12 -19.95 52.53
CA LYS A 169 2.72 -20.32 52.23
C LYS A 169 2.35 -20.13 50.76
N PHE A 170 2.80 -19.05 50.13
CA PHE A 170 2.56 -18.82 48.70
C PHE A 170 3.36 -19.81 47.84
N GLU A 171 4.60 -20.12 48.22
CA GLU A 171 5.44 -21.14 47.58
C GLU A 171 4.78 -22.51 47.62
N GLU A 172 4.28 -22.92 48.79
CA GLU A 172 3.55 -24.18 48.99
C GLU A 172 2.28 -24.22 48.11
N TYR A 173 1.47 -23.16 48.16
CA TYR A 173 0.22 -23.07 47.39
C TYR A 173 0.45 -23.15 45.88
N ILE A 174 1.45 -22.42 45.36
CA ILE A 174 1.79 -22.41 43.94
C ILE A 174 2.36 -23.77 43.49
N SER A 175 3.17 -24.40 44.34
CA SER A 175 3.75 -25.72 44.06
C SER A 175 2.66 -26.79 43.99
N GLU A 176 1.71 -26.80 44.94
CA GLU A 176 0.55 -27.70 44.93
C GLU A 176 -0.30 -27.48 43.68
N SER A 177 -0.61 -26.21 43.36
CA SER A 177 -1.37 -25.83 42.17
C SER A 177 -0.75 -26.31 40.85
N PHE A 178 0.58 -26.29 40.73
CA PHE A 178 1.28 -26.76 39.53
C PHE A 178 1.45 -28.27 39.47
N GLU A 179 1.60 -28.98 40.59
CA GLU A 179 1.57 -30.45 40.59
C GLU A 179 0.17 -30.98 40.27
N ASP A 180 -0.88 -30.32 40.77
CA ASP A 180 -2.27 -30.57 40.36
C ASP A 180 -2.43 -30.41 38.84
N LEU A 181 -1.99 -29.28 38.28
CA LEU A 181 -2.06 -29.00 36.85
C LEU A 181 -1.35 -30.10 36.04
N LYS A 182 -0.17 -30.52 36.50
CA LYS A 182 0.65 -31.55 35.84
C LYS A 182 0.00 -32.93 35.92
N SER A 183 -0.60 -33.29 37.04
CA SER A 183 -1.32 -34.56 37.20
C SER A 183 -2.60 -34.60 36.37
N ALA A 184 -3.35 -33.49 36.31
CA ALA A 184 -4.62 -33.38 35.59
C ALA A 184 -4.43 -33.34 34.06
N THR A 185 -3.43 -32.59 33.57
CA THR A 185 -3.28 -32.31 32.13
C THR A 185 -2.16 -33.11 31.45
N LYS A 186 -1.19 -33.63 32.21
CA LYS A 186 0.03 -34.27 31.71
C LYS A 186 0.84 -33.41 30.71
N LYS A 187 0.63 -32.10 30.71
CA LYS A 187 1.35 -31.16 29.85
C LYS A 187 2.83 -31.06 30.25
N PRO A 188 3.73 -30.70 29.32
CA PRO A 188 5.07 -30.25 29.67
C PRO A 188 5.01 -28.99 30.55
N THR A 189 5.67 -29.03 31.71
CA THR A 189 5.68 -27.92 32.71
C THR A 189 7.10 -27.48 33.07
N THR A 190 8.02 -27.54 32.10
CA THR A 190 9.44 -27.25 32.32
C THR A 190 9.68 -25.81 32.78
N VAL A 191 8.91 -24.84 32.28
CA VAL A 191 8.99 -23.44 32.72
C VAL A 191 8.54 -23.26 34.18
N LEU A 192 7.50 -23.99 34.61
CA LEU A 192 6.95 -23.85 35.97
C LEU A 192 7.94 -24.31 37.05
N LYS A 193 8.87 -25.21 36.73
CA LYS A 193 9.95 -25.62 37.64
C LYS A 193 10.93 -24.50 37.99
N LYS A 194 10.95 -23.42 37.21
CA LYS A 194 11.83 -22.26 37.40
C LYS A 194 11.08 -21.04 37.95
N ILE A 195 9.82 -21.19 38.37
CA ILE A 195 9.07 -20.08 38.96
C ILE A 195 9.72 -19.67 40.27
N SER A 196 9.90 -18.36 40.46
CA SER A 196 10.27 -17.80 41.75
C SER A 196 9.17 -16.89 42.27
N THR A 197 9.00 -16.88 43.57
CA THR A 197 8.02 -16.07 44.30
C THR A 197 8.76 -15.15 45.24
N LEU A 198 8.31 -13.90 45.32
CA LEU A 198 8.85 -12.93 46.26
C LEU A 198 7.70 -12.21 46.94
N VAL A 199 7.67 -12.27 48.27
CA VAL A 199 6.70 -11.51 49.07
C VAL A 199 7.40 -10.27 49.61
N ILE A 200 6.78 -9.11 49.41
CA ILE A 200 7.23 -7.83 49.99
C ILE A 200 6.06 -7.13 50.66
N THR A 201 6.35 -6.22 51.59
CA THR A 201 5.32 -5.35 52.17
C THR A 201 5.03 -4.15 51.26
N PHE A 202 3.85 -3.54 51.40
CA PHE A 202 3.50 -2.32 50.68
C PHE A 202 4.48 -1.17 50.98
N GLU A 203 4.98 -1.09 52.22
CA GLU A 203 5.99 -0.11 52.63
C GLU A 203 7.34 -0.28 51.93
N GLU A 204 7.65 -1.49 51.45
CA GLU A 204 8.88 -1.80 50.70
C GLU A 204 8.73 -1.56 49.18
N LEU A 205 7.50 -1.30 48.73
CA LEU A 205 7.17 -1.00 47.34
C LEU A 205 7.46 0.48 47.02
N ASP A 206 8.74 0.86 47.01
CA ASP A 206 9.16 2.21 46.61
C ASP A 206 9.57 2.26 45.12
N ILE A 207 8.56 2.32 44.25
CA ILE A 207 8.75 2.32 42.78
C ILE A 207 9.60 3.52 42.30
N LYS A 208 9.66 4.61 43.08
CA LYS A 208 10.42 5.83 42.72
C LYS A 208 11.87 5.79 43.21
N SER A 209 12.21 4.91 44.15
CA SER A 209 13.58 4.80 44.66
C SER A 209 14.53 4.24 43.63
N VAL A 210 15.64 4.96 43.39
CA VAL A 210 16.75 4.49 42.55
C VAL A 210 17.36 3.18 43.08
N LYS A 211 17.31 2.93 44.40
CA LYS A 211 17.77 1.66 44.98
C LYS A 211 16.81 0.53 44.67
N PHE A 212 15.50 0.78 44.74
CA PHE A 212 14.48 -0.20 44.34
C PHE A 212 14.59 -0.49 42.83
N GLN A 213 14.70 0.55 42.00
CA GLN A 213 14.88 0.42 40.55
C GLN A 213 16.21 -0.23 40.16
N LYS A 214 17.30 -0.07 40.93
CA LYS A 214 18.57 -0.78 40.68
C LYS A 214 18.54 -2.23 41.18
N LYS A 215 17.96 -2.47 42.36
CA LYS A 215 17.80 -3.82 42.95
C LYS A 215 16.83 -4.67 42.13
N TYR A 216 15.84 -4.04 41.51
CA TYR A 216 14.79 -4.68 40.73
C TYR A 216 14.74 -4.12 39.30
N SER A 217 15.88 -3.72 38.74
CA SER A 217 15.94 -3.14 37.39
C SER A 217 15.37 -4.13 36.40
N SER A 218 14.32 -3.72 35.70
CA SER A 218 13.63 -4.58 34.78
C SER A 218 14.56 -4.90 33.61
N GLU A 219 15.08 -6.14 33.55
CA GLU A 219 15.49 -6.76 32.29
C GLU A 219 14.31 -6.88 31.30
N TYR A 220 13.07 -6.62 31.75
CA TYR A 220 11.88 -6.60 30.91
C TYR A 220 11.96 -5.50 29.86
N GLN A 221 12.10 -5.93 28.61
CA GLN A 221 11.92 -5.08 27.44
C GLN A 221 10.41 -4.87 27.29
N LEU A 222 9.90 -3.71 27.74
CA LEU A 222 8.47 -3.38 27.67
C LEU A 222 7.91 -3.61 26.26
N GLY A 223 8.67 -3.27 25.22
CA GLY A 223 8.32 -3.54 23.82
C GLY A 223 8.06 -5.02 23.54
N ASP A 224 8.98 -5.91 23.94
CA ASP A 224 8.81 -7.36 23.78
C ASP A 224 7.60 -7.88 24.55
N TRP A 225 7.36 -7.37 25.76
CA TRP A 225 6.20 -7.74 26.56
C TRP A 225 4.89 -7.31 25.88
N ILE A 226 4.82 -6.09 25.35
CA ILE A 226 3.65 -5.61 24.58
C ILE A 226 3.43 -6.48 23.33
N ILE A 227 4.50 -6.79 22.58
CA ILE A 227 4.40 -7.66 21.40
C ILE A 227 3.86 -9.04 21.79
N GLN A 228 4.37 -9.63 22.88
CA GLN A 228 3.90 -10.92 23.39
C GLN A 228 2.44 -10.86 23.82
N LEU A 229 2.00 -9.78 24.48
CA LEU A 229 0.60 -9.59 24.85
C LEU A 229 -0.31 -9.51 23.62
N CYS A 230 0.08 -8.75 22.60
CA CYS A 230 -0.65 -8.66 21.33
C CYS A 230 -0.72 -10.00 20.59
N CYS A 231 0.32 -10.82 20.69
CA CYS A 231 0.37 -12.17 20.12
C CYS A 231 -0.66 -13.12 20.74
N LEU A 232 -1.00 -12.94 22.03
CA LEU A 232 -1.99 -13.74 22.76
C LEU A 232 -3.45 -13.44 22.40
N ILE A 233 -3.74 -12.48 21.53
CA ILE A 233 -5.11 -12.13 21.14
C ILE A 233 -5.31 -12.49 19.67
N PRO A 234 -5.92 -13.66 19.36
CA PRO A 234 -6.23 -14.03 17.99
C PRO A 234 -7.17 -13.02 17.33
N ILE A 235 -6.95 -12.77 16.04
CA ILE A 235 -7.80 -11.89 15.22
C ILE A 235 -8.47 -12.73 14.13
N GLN A 236 -9.78 -12.65 14.00
CA GLN A 236 -10.49 -13.21 12.86
C GLN A 236 -10.19 -12.37 11.61
N ILE A 237 -9.71 -12.99 10.53
CA ILE A 237 -9.28 -12.27 9.33
C ILE A 237 -10.24 -12.46 8.15
N ALA A 238 -11.02 -13.53 8.12
CA ALA A 238 -11.98 -13.79 7.05
C ALA A 238 -13.09 -14.74 7.51
N VAL A 239 -14.22 -14.69 6.82
CA VAL A 239 -15.34 -15.63 6.93
C VAL A 239 -15.80 -16.04 5.53
N ALA A 240 -16.14 -17.31 5.33
CA ALA A 240 -16.83 -17.76 4.12
C ALA A 240 -18.30 -17.98 4.45
N ARG A 241 -19.18 -17.14 3.90
CA ARG A 241 -20.61 -17.15 4.23
C ARG A 241 -21.44 -16.70 3.05
N ASN A 242 -22.58 -17.36 2.85
CA ASN A 242 -23.50 -17.11 1.74
C ASN A 242 -22.81 -17.27 0.37
N ASN A 243 -21.93 -18.26 0.24
CA ASN A 243 -21.08 -18.47 -0.95
C ASN A 243 -20.15 -17.29 -1.29
N LEU A 244 -19.87 -16.39 -0.34
CA LEU A 244 -18.93 -15.28 -0.50
C LEU A 244 -17.73 -15.45 0.43
N PHE A 245 -16.54 -15.09 -0.07
CA PHE A 245 -15.37 -14.89 0.78
C PHE A 245 -15.36 -13.45 1.31
N LEU A 246 -15.42 -13.30 2.63
CA LEU A 246 -15.56 -12.01 3.30
C LEU A 246 -14.30 -11.73 4.14
N PRO A 247 -13.34 -10.95 3.62
CA PRO A 247 -12.26 -10.39 4.42
C PRO A 247 -12.80 -9.49 5.54
N LEU A 248 -12.23 -9.59 6.72
CA LEU A 248 -12.55 -8.72 7.86
C LEU A 248 -11.50 -7.61 8.01
N LYS A 249 -11.92 -6.50 8.62
CA LYS A 249 -11.05 -5.37 8.97
C LYS A 249 -10.90 -5.33 10.48
N ASP A 250 -9.70 -5.63 10.97
CA ASP A 250 -9.37 -5.64 12.41
C ASP A 250 -10.26 -6.59 13.23
N GLY A 251 -10.72 -7.70 12.63
CA GLY A 251 -11.65 -8.64 13.27
C GLY A 251 -13.13 -8.24 13.19
N LEU A 252 -13.47 -7.14 12.51
CA LEU A 252 -14.83 -6.65 12.39
C LEU A 252 -15.32 -6.70 10.94
N PHE A 253 -16.62 -6.89 10.77
CA PHE A 253 -17.29 -6.65 9.50
C PHE A 253 -17.27 -5.15 9.20
N SER A 254 -16.65 -4.74 8.09
CA SER A 254 -16.76 -3.35 7.66
C SER A 254 -18.11 -3.16 6.96
N ASN A 255 -19.07 -2.53 7.66
CA ASN A 255 -20.35 -2.11 7.08
C ASN A 255 -20.22 -0.91 6.11
N PHE A 256 -19.06 -0.27 6.09
CA PHE A 256 -18.67 0.55 4.96
C PHE A 256 -18.23 -0.42 3.88
N GLU A 257 -19.10 -0.64 2.90
CA GLU A 257 -18.67 -1.21 1.64
C GLU A 257 -17.39 -0.50 1.20
N PHE A 258 -16.49 -1.24 0.57
CA PHE A 258 -15.24 -0.71 0.08
C PHE A 258 -15.58 0.41 -0.93
N ASP A 259 -15.68 1.67 -0.46
CA ASP A 259 -16.07 2.87 -1.24
C ASP A 259 -15.12 3.14 -2.43
N GLY A 260 -14.12 2.29 -2.64
CA GLY A 260 -13.29 2.28 -3.82
C GLY A 260 -13.92 1.45 -4.92
N TYR A 261 -14.69 2.09 -5.79
CA TYR A 261 -14.75 1.72 -7.20
C TYR A 261 -13.34 1.36 -7.69
N GLY A 262 -13.03 0.07 -7.84
CA GLY A 262 -11.78 -0.32 -8.49
C GLY A 262 -11.26 -1.72 -8.20
N HIS A 263 -10.14 -1.97 -8.87
CA HIS A 263 -9.38 -3.21 -8.95
C HIS A 263 -8.96 -3.78 -7.59
N VAL A 264 -8.50 -5.04 -7.59
CA VAL A 264 -7.97 -5.82 -6.45
C VAL A 264 -7.18 -5.00 -5.42
N ASN A 265 -6.41 -4.02 -5.88
CA ASN A 265 -5.58 -3.13 -5.07
C ASN A 265 -6.38 -2.33 -4.04
N ASN A 266 -7.53 -1.76 -4.44
CA ASN A 266 -8.38 -0.96 -3.57
C ASN A 266 -9.00 -1.81 -2.46
N ILE A 267 -9.37 -3.05 -2.79
CA ILE A 267 -9.88 -4.01 -1.81
C ILE A 267 -8.75 -4.41 -0.85
N ALA A 268 -7.57 -4.73 -1.37
CA ALA A 268 -6.42 -5.12 -0.56
C ALA A 268 -5.96 -4.01 0.42
N GLU A 269 -6.00 -2.74 0.02
CA GLU A 269 -5.64 -1.60 0.88
C GLU A 269 -6.58 -1.42 2.09
N ASN A 270 -7.84 -1.87 1.96
CA ASN A 270 -8.87 -1.73 2.98
C ASN A 270 -8.96 -2.94 3.94
N ILE A 271 -8.33 -4.06 3.60
CA ILE A 271 -8.17 -5.21 4.51
C ILE A 271 -7.13 -4.85 5.58
N SER A 272 -7.41 -5.13 6.85
CA SER A 272 -6.49 -4.85 7.96
C SER A 272 -6.44 -5.99 8.97
N PHE A 273 -5.23 -6.34 9.43
CA PHE A 273 -4.99 -7.34 10.48
C PHE A 273 -4.74 -6.71 11.86
N GLY A 274 -5.26 -5.50 12.10
CA GLY A 274 -5.14 -4.80 13.37
C GLY A 274 -3.70 -4.59 13.82
N TRP A 275 -3.46 -4.86 15.10
CA TRP A 275 -2.14 -4.68 15.72
C TRP A 275 -1.05 -5.60 15.12
N TYR A 276 -1.41 -6.70 14.46
CA TYR A 276 -0.42 -7.56 13.79
C TYR A 276 0.31 -6.84 12.66
N GLU A 277 -0.30 -5.85 12.01
CA GLU A 277 0.41 -5.07 10.99
C GLU A 277 1.54 -4.25 11.56
N GLY A 278 1.37 -3.71 12.77
CA GLY A 278 2.45 -3.02 13.48
C GLY A 278 3.62 -3.96 13.77
N ILE A 279 3.32 -5.20 14.14
CA ILE A 279 4.33 -6.23 14.40
C ILE A 279 5.04 -6.65 13.11
N PHE A 280 4.30 -6.91 12.02
CA PHE A 280 4.90 -7.23 10.72
C PHE A 280 5.71 -6.07 10.15
N LYS A 281 5.31 -4.82 10.40
CA LYS A 281 6.11 -3.64 10.03
C LYS A 281 7.40 -3.54 10.85
N HIS A 282 7.31 -3.75 12.16
CA HIS A 282 8.46 -3.75 13.07
C HIS A 282 9.50 -4.80 12.66
N PHE A 283 9.05 -6.02 12.32
CA PHE A 283 9.90 -7.11 11.85
C PHE A 283 9.90 -7.26 10.31
N SER A 284 9.78 -6.15 9.58
CA SER A 284 9.52 -6.17 8.13
C SER A 284 10.47 -7.03 7.31
N ASP A 285 11.76 -7.07 7.65
CA ASP A 285 12.81 -7.80 6.91
C ASP A 285 13.02 -9.25 7.40
N LYS A 286 12.23 -9.71 8.37
CA LYS A 286 12.35 -11.05 8.95
C LYS A 286 11.45 -12.05 8.22
N GLN A 287 11.95 -13.26 8.05
CA GLN A 287 11.23 -14.37 7.42
C GLN A 287 9.98 -14.75 8.23
N VAL A 288 8.93 -15.17 7.51
CA VAL A 288 7.67 -15.64 8.11
C VAL A 288 7.43 -17.09 7.72
N LYS A 289 7.03 -17.90 8.70
CA LYS A 289 6.54 -19.27 8.49
C LYS A 289 5.10 -19.38 8.95
N VAL A 290 4.24 -19.88 8.08
CA VAL A 290 2.82 -20.01 8.32
C VAL A 290 2.48 -21.48 8.55
N VAL A 291 1.89 -21.79 9.70
CA VAL A 291 1.32 -23.10 10.00
C VAL A 291 -0.18 -22.95 10.19
N SER A 292 -0.94 -23.79 9.52
CA SER A 292 -2.39 -23.79 9.60
C SER A 292 -2.95 -25.11 10.09
N SER A 293 -4.16 -25.07 10.61
CA SER A 293 -4.90 -26.25 11.04
C SER A 293 -6.23 -26.33 10.29
N MET A 294 -6.53 -27.51 9.72
CA MET A 294 -7.74 -27.77 8.93
C MET A 294 -8.20 -29.22 9.17
N GLY A 295 -9.46 -29.55 8.86
CA GLY A 295 -10.00 -30.91 9.03
C GLY A 295 -11.43 -30.91 9.58
N GLU A 296 -11.93 -32.08 9.99
CA GLU A 296 -13.30 -32.21 10.51
C GLU A 296 -13.57 -31.28 11.71
N GLN A 297 -14.85 -30.93 11.90
CA GLN A 297 -15.28 -30.13 13.03
C GLN A 297 -14.99 -30.87 14.36
N SER A 298 -14.68 -30.11 15.41
CA SER A 298 -14.45 -30.63 16.78
C SER A 298 -13.35 -31.69 16.94
N CYS A 299 -12.42 -31.82 15.98
CA CYS A 299 -11.27 -32.74 16.10
C CYS A 299 -10.13 -32.24 17.02
N GLY A 300 -10.28 -31.12 17.73
CA GLY A 300 -9.21 -30.53 18.55
C GLY A 300 -8.08 -29.89 17.71
N LYS A 301 -8.47 -29.14 16.67
CA LYS A 301 -7.59 -28.39 15.76
C LYS A 301 -6.88 -27.24 16.46
N SER A 302 -7.66 -26.35 17.06
CA SER A 302 -7.21 -25.18 17.80
C SER A 302 -6.32 -25.58 18.98
N PHE A 303 -6.69 -26.64 19.71
CA PHE A 303 -5.88 -27.18 20.82
C PHE A 303 -4.48 -27.62 20.36
N MET A 304 -4.39 -28.37 19.26
CA MET A 304 -3.11 -28.79 18.70
C MET A 304 -2.27 -27.59 18.26
N LEU A 305 -2.89 -26.64 17.55
CA LEU A 305 -2.21 -25.47 17.01
C LEU A 305 -1.66 -24.58 18.14
N ASN A 306 -2.47 -24.36 19.19
CA ASN A 306 -2.07 -23.68 20.41
C ASN A 306 -0.82 -24.31 21.02
N HIS A 307 -0.79 -25.63 21.22
CA HIS A 307 0.35 -26.30 21.86
C HIS A 307 1.60 -26.41 20.95
N LEU A 308 1.41 -26.41 19.63
CA LEU A 308 2.53 -26.40 18.69
C LEU A 308 3.22 -25.04 18.68
N VAL A 309 2.47 -23.97 18.42
CA VAL A 309 3.04 -22.64 18.23
C VAL A 309 3.27 -21.97 19.59
N GLY A 310 2.24 -21.93 20.43
CA GLY A 310 2.15 -21.20 21.70
C GLY A 310 1.04 -20.14 21.72
N THR A 311 -0.04 -20.38 20.96
CA THR A 311 -1.17 -19.46 20.76
C THR A 311 -2.36 -19.77 21.68
N SER A 312 -3.41 -18.97 21.57
CA SER A 312 -4.56 -18.93 22.49
C SER A 312 -5.92 -18.97 21.78
N PHE A 313 -6.05 -19.67 20.65
CA PHE A 313 -7.35 -19.89 20.00
C PHE A 313 -8.32 -20.56 20.95
N ASP A 314 -9.59 -20.16 20.93
CA ASP A 314 -10.58 -20.78 21.81
C ASP A 314 -10.81 -22.25 21.41
N GLY A 315 -10.80 -23.13 22.41
CA GLY A 315 -11.02 -24.55 22.26
C GLY A 315 -12.23 -24.95 23.08
N SER A 316 -13.36 -25.18 22.43
CA SER A 316 -14.57 -25.74 23.05
C SER A 316 -15.01 -27.01 22.30
N ALA A 317 -15.80 -27.85 22.98
CA ALA A 317 -16.35 -29.08 22.40
C ALA A 317 -17.53 -28.82 21.43
N MET A 318 -18.15 -27.64 21.50
CA MET A 318 -19.18 -27.16 20.56
C MET A 318 -18.53 -26.32 19.45
N ARG A 319 -19.24 -25.98 18.37
CA ARG A 319 -18.68 -25.24 17.23
C ARG A 319 -17.98 -23.94 17.69
N CYS A 320 -16.66 -23.83 17.51
CA CYS A 320 -15.87 -22.69 18.04
C CYS A 320 -15.40 -21.70 16.99
N THR A 321 -14.95 -22.20 15.84
CA THR A 321 -14.20 -21.41 14.87
C THR A 321 -15.11 -21.16 13.67
N GLU A 322 -15.56 -19.93 13.48
CA GLU A 322 -16.17 -19.47 12.23
C GLU A 322 -15.07 -18.81 11.38
N GLY A 323 -14.97 -19.17 10.10
CA GLY A 323 -14.00 -18.55 9.18
C GLY A 323 -12.53 -18.87 9.49
N VAL A 324 -11.69 -17.84 9.48
CA VAL A 324 -10.22 -17.96 9.62
C VAL A 324 -9.71 -17.02 10.70
N TRP A 325 -8.97 -17.57 11.65
CA TRP A 325 -8.37 -16.84 12.76
C TRP A 325 -6.85 -16.86 12.68
N MET A 326 -6.23 -15.71 12.91
CA MET A 326 -4.78 -15.53 12.90
C MET A 326 -4.29 -15.29 14.33
N SER A 327 -3.18 -15.94 14.69
CA SER A 327 -2.37 -15.62 15.85
C SER A 327 -0.88 -15.71 15.47
N LEU A 328 0.00 -15.12 16.29
CA LEU A 328 1.41 -14.95 15.95
C LEU A 328 2.28 -15.37 17.15
N GLU A 329 3.42 -16.02 16.90
CA GLU A 329 4.50 -16.10 17.88
C GLU A 329 5.86 -15.99 17.17
N PHE A 330 6.65 -14.94 17.44
CA PHE A 330 7.98 -14.74 16.82
C PHE A 330 8.00 -14.92 15.29
N LEU A 331 6.96 -14.42 14.60
CA LEU A 331 6.75 -14.55 13.15
C LEU A 331 6.47 -15.96 12.63
N TYR A 332 6.21 -16.91 13.53
CA TYR A 332 5.40 -18.07 13.21
C TYR A 332 3.94 -17.65 13.25
N VAL A 333 3.32 -17.59 12.08
CA VAL A 333 1.89 -17.29 11.95
C VAL A 333 1.12 -18.59 12.10
N ALA A 334 0.20 -18.62 13.05
CA ALA A 334 -0.73 -19.71 13.26
C ALA A 334 -2.08 -19.32 12.65
N LEU A 335 -2.66 -20.19 11.82
CA LEU A 335 -3.98 -19.99 11.24
C LEU A 335 -4.92 -21.12 11.64
N ASP A 336 -5.96 -20.80 12.41
CA ASP A 336 -7.03 -21.73 12.75
C ASP A 336 -8.18 -21.55 11.75
N PHE A 337 -8.37 -22.55 10.89
CA PHE A 337 -9.50 -22.57 9.98
C PHE A 337 -10.67 -23.29 10.65
N GLU A 338 -11.87 -22.82 10.33
CA GLU A 338 -13.10 -23.58 10.55
C GLU A 338 -12.95 -25.01 10.01
N GLY A 339 -13.73 -25.96 10.56
CA GLY A 339 -13.69 -27.35 10.09
C GLY A 339 -14.03 -27.49 8.60
N LEU A 340 -14.08 -28.67 8.01
CA LEU A 340 -14.65 -28.89 6.66
C LEU A 340 -15.96 -29.68 6.75
N ASN A 341 -16.79 -29.66 5.69
CA ASN A 341 -18.04 -30.44 5.59
C ASN A 341 -19.01 -30.22 6.77
N SER A 342 -19.20 -28.97 7.21
CA SER A 342 -20.29 -28.71 8.17
C SER A 342 -21.63 -28.72 7.43
N LEU A 343 -22.69 -29.23 8.07
CA LEU A 343 -24.03 -29.34 7.47
C LEU A 343 -24.62 -28.01 6.96
N GLU A 344 -24.07 -26.89 7.42
CA GLU A 344 -24.54 -25.53 7.12
C GLU A 344 -23.70 -24.81 6.06
N ARG A 345 -22.58 -25.40 5.61
CA ARG A 345 -21.69 -24.78 4.62
C ARG A 345 -21.79 -25.41 3.24
N SER A 346 -21.57 -24.59 2.23
CA SER A 346 -21.61 -25.01 0.83
C SER A 346 -20.25 -25.51 0.33
N ALA A 347 -20.27 -26.23 -0.80
CA ALA A 347 -19.07 -26.62 -1.53
C ALA A 347 -18.14 -25.42 -1.85
N GLN A 348 -18.73 -24.26 -2.15
CA GLN A 348 -18.00 -23.05 -2.52
C GLN A 348 -17.35 -22.37 -1.32
N GLU A 349 -18.02 -22.36 -0.17
CA GLU A 349 -17.45 -21.84 1.09
C GLU A 349 -16.23 -22.69 1.50
N ASP A 350 -16.31 -24.02 1.41
CA ASP A 350 -15.19 -24.92 1.65
C ASP A 350 -14.05 -24.72 0.63
N LEU A 351 -14.38 -24.48 -0.65
CA LEU A 351 -13.39 -24.17 -1.69
C LEU A 351 -12.58 -22.91 -1.32
N PHE A 352 -13.24 -21.81 -0.96
CA PHE A 352 -12.53 -20.56 -0.61
C PHE A 352 -11.57 -20.74 0.57
N LEU A 353 -12.00 -21.43 1.61
CA LEU A 353 -11.16 -21.70 2.79
C LEU A 353 -9.97 -22.60 2.41
N THR A 354 -10.20 -23.61 1.57
CA THR A 354 -9.16 -24.54 1.11
C THR A 354 -8.12 -23.82 0.24
N LEU A 355 -8.55 -23.01 -0.72
CA LEU A 355 -7.68 -22.19 -1.55
C LEU A 355 -6.86 -21.21 -0.72
N PHE A 356 -7.52 -20.46 0.17
CA PHE A 356 -6.83 -19.51 1.03
C PHE A 356 -5.77 -20.22 1.88
N ASN A 357 -6.11 -21.35 2.50
CA ASN A 357 -5.21 -22.12 3.34
C ASN A 357 -3.98 -22.65 2.59
N THR A 358 -4.21 -23.30 1.45
CA THR A 358 -3.15 -23.91 0.63
C THR A 358 -2.20 -22.89 0.04
N ILE A 359 -2.72 -21.71 -0.30
CA ILE A 359 -1.92 -20.61 -0.83
C ILE A 359 -1.10 -19.92 0.25
N ILE A 360 -1.57 -19.73 1.48
CA ILE A 360 -0.80 -18.93 2.46
C ILE A 360 0.13 -19.77 3.33
N SER A 361 -0.13 -21.07 3.46
CA SER A 361 0.56 -21.90 4.44
C SER A 361 1.91 -22.45 3.95
N ASN A 362 2.86 -22.61 4.87
CA ASN A 362 4.04 -23.46 4.67
C ASN A 362 3.72 -24.91 5.04
N LEU A 363 2.97 -25.11 6.13
CA LEU A 363 2.60 -26.41 6.65
C LEU A 363 1.11 -26.40 7.00
N ILE A 364 0.35 -27.31 6.38
CA ILE A 364 -1.06 -27.52 6.68
C ILE A 364 -1.19 -28.77 7.55
N LEU A 365 -1.69 -28.60 8.76
CA LEU A 365 -2.00 -29.71 9.67
C LEU A 365 -3.45 -30.13 9.43
N PHE A 366 -3.60 -31.21 8.69
CA PHE A 366 -4.91 -31.72 8.31
C PHE A 366 -5.35 -32.82 9.26
N LYS A 367 -6.22 -32.52 10.22
CA LYS A 367 -6.57 -33.44 11.31
C LYS A 367 -7.83 -34.25 10.99
N ASN A 368 -7.72 -35.57 11.07
CA ASN A 368 -8.79 -36.51 10.78
C ASN A 368 -8.97 -37.55 11.90
N GLN A 369 -10.16 -38.16 11.99
CA GLN A 369 -10.49 -39.17 13.00
C GLN A 369 -10.05 -40.56 12.56
N PHE A 370 -9.77 -41.43 13.54
CA PHE A 370 -9.36 -42.82 13.33
C PHE A 370 -10.43 -43.69 12.66
N THR A 371 -11.70 -43.48 12.99
CA THR A 371 -12.81 -44.21 12.36
C THR A 371 -12.81 -43.88 10.88
N VAL A 372 -12.37 -44.85 10.07
CA VAL A 372 -12.28 -44.80 8.61
C VAL A 372 -13.64 -44.40 8.04
N ASN A 373 -13.85 -43.09 7.89
CA ASN A 373 -15.11 -42.56 7.41
C ASN A 373 -15.17 -42.71 5.89
N ARG A 374 -16.38 -42.94 5.37
CA ARG A 374 -16.71 -42.80 3.94
C ARG A 374 -16.41 -41.40 3.39
N ASP A 375 -16.12 -40.42 4.25
CA ASP A 375 -15.93 -39.00 3.92
C ASP A 375 -14.50 -38.56 3.53
N ILE A 376 -13.50 -39.44 3.56
CA ILE A 376 -12.13 -39.05 3.17
C ILE A 376 -12.07 -38.62 1.69
N SER A 377 -12.78 -39.34 0.81
CA SER A 377 -12.85 -39.01 -0.62
C SER A 377 -13.59 -37.68 -0.85
N SER A 378 -14.72 -37.45 -0.16
CA SER A 378 -15.50 -36.20 -0.30
C SER A 378 -14.70 -34.97 0.18
N MET A 379 -13.83 -35.16 1.16
CA MET A 379 -12.95 -34.13 1.71
C MET A 379 -11.77 -33.81 0.80
N PHE A 380 -11.12 -34.81 0.18
CA PHE A 380 -10.08 -34.54 -0.83
C PHE A 380 -10.63 -33.95 -2.10
N GLN A 381 -11.88 -34.27 -2.45
CA GLN A 381 -12.56 -33.61 -3.54
C GLN A 381 -12.61 -32.09 -3.33
N ARG A 382 -12.72 -31.58 -2.09
CA ARG A 382 -12.68 -30.12 -1.81
C ARG A 382 -11.35 -29.48 -2.18
N PHE A 383 -10.24 -30.22 -2.06
CA PHE A 383 -8.95 -29.76 -2.57
C PHE A 383 -8.90 -29.87 -4.09
N GLN A 384 -9.43 -30.94 -4.67
CA GLN A 384 -9.47 -31.13 -6.12
C GLN A 384 -10.26 -30.02 -6.83
N ASP A 385 -11.35 -29.54 -6.24
CA ASP A 385 -12.18 -28.42 -6.73
C ASP A 385 -11.36 -27.14 -6.96
N GLY A 386 -10.27 -26.95 -6.20
CA GLY A 386 -9.37 -25.80 -6.32
C GLY A 386 -8.16 -26.03 -7.21
N ALA A 387 -7.89 -27.26 -7.66
CA ALA A 387 -6.66 -27.61 -8.35
C ALA A 387 -6.51 -26.92 -9.72
N MET A 388 -7.62 -26.59 -10.37
CA MET A 388 -7.66 -25.92 -11.68
C MET A 388 -7.70 -24.38 -11.58
N LEU A 389 -7.60 -23.81 -10.37
CA LEU A 389 -7.58 -22.37 -10.15
C LEU A 389 -6.15 -21.86 -9.95
N PHE A 390 -5.87 -20.61 -10.35
CA PHE A 390 -4.53 -20.00 -10.32
C PHE A 390 -3.44 -20.74 -11.12
N GLU A 391 -3.80 -21.41 -12.22
CA GLU A 391 -2.85 -22.18 -13.05
C GLU A 391 -1.65 -21.34 -13.56
N SER A 392 -1.86 -20.03 -13.75
CA SER A 392 -0.84 -19.10 -14.21
C SER A 392 0.30 -18.87 -13.20
N ASP A 393 0.10 -19.21 -11.92
CA ASP A 393 1.12 -19.06 -10.88
C ASP A 393 1.43 -20.40 -10.18
N PRO A 394 2.12 -21.34 -10.85
CA PRO A 394 2.48 -22.62 -10.26
C PRO A 394 3.31 -22.52 -8.96
N LYS A 395 4.09 -21.44 -8.82
CA LYS A 395 4.93 -21.16 -7.65
C LYS A 395 4.12 -20.74 -6.41
N LEU A 396 2.83 -20.44 -6.55
CA LEU A 396 1.97 -19.94 -5.47
C LEU A 396 1.66 -21.05 -4.45
N PHE A 397 1.53 -22.29 -4.91
CA PHE A 397 1.20 -23.46 -4.10
C PHE A 397 2.45 -24.23 -3.65
N GLN A 398 2.98 -23.88 -2.48
CA GLN A 398 4.20 -24.49 -1.90
C GLN A 398 3.96 -25.19 -0.57
N ALA A 399 2.71 -25.23 -0.11
CA ALA A 399 2.39 -25.81 1.18
C ALA A 399 2.73 -27.29 1.21
N LYS A 400 3.25 -27.74 2.36
CA LYS A 400 3.34 -29.15 2.71
C LYS A 400 2.08 -29.56 3.44
N LEU A 401 1.39 -30.59 2.96
CA LEU A 401 0.19 -31.14 3.60
C LEU A 401 0.59 -32.26 4.56
N CYS A 402 0.23 -32.13 5.83
CA CYS A 402 0.48 -33.12 6.86
C CYS A 402 -0.84 -33.66 7.40
N VAL A 403 -1.24 -34.85 6.95
CA VAL A 403 -2.45 -35.54 7.40
C VAL A 403 -2.17 -36.21 8.73
N ILE A 404 -2.89 -35.78 9.77
CA ILE A 404 -2.77 -36.26 11.14
C ILE A 404 -4.00 -37.10 11.48
N ILE A 405 -3.78 -38.39 11.71
CA ILE A 405 -4.84 -39.33 12.11
C ILE A 405 -4.76 -39.45 13.62
N LYS A 406 -5.75 -38.88 14.33
CA LYS A 406 -5.75 -38.80 15.79
C LYS A 406 -6.22 -40.11 16.42
N ASP A 407 -5.82 -40.33 17.68
CA ASP A 407 -6.31 -41.42 18.53
C ASP A 407 -6.08 -42.83 17.94
N VAL A 408 -4.91 -43.05 17.32
CA VAL A 408 -4.54 -44.31 16.69
C VAL A 408 -3.89 -45.24 17.74
N PRO A 409 -4.45 -46.44 18.00
CA PRO A 409 -3.80 -47.45 18.83
C PRO A 409 -2.49 -47.92 18.20
N LYS A 410 -1.50 -48.28 19.03
CA LYS A 410 -0.17 -48.68 18.54
C LYS A 410 -0.18 -49.88 17.59
N ALA A 411 -1.16 -50.79 17.75
CA ALA A 411 -1.28 -51.98 16.93
C ALA A 411 -1.73 -51.67 15.49
N ASP A 412 -2.47 -50.58 15.28
CA ASP A 412 -3.16 -50.29 14.00
C ASP A 412 -2.39 -49.27 13.14
N ILE A 413 -1.20 -48.84 13.58
CA ILE A 413 -0.45 -47.76 12.92
C ILE A 413 -0.09 -48.09 11.47
N GLU A 414 0.42 -49.30 11.22
CA GLU A 414 0.90 -49.69 9.89
C GLU A 414 -0.25 -49.85 8.90
N ASP A 415 -1.32 -50.55 9.30
CA ASP A 415 -2.50 -50.80 8.49
C ASP A 415 -3.16 -49.49 8.03
N ILE A 416 -3.29 -48.52 8.94
CA ILE A 416 -3.89 -47.22 8.64
C ILE A 416 -3.04 -46.38 7.69
N ILE A 417 -1.72 -46.37 7.91
CA ILE A 417 -0.82 -45.67 6.99
C ILE A 417 -0.92 -46.28 5.60
N GLN A 418 -1.01 -47.61 5.49
CA GLN A 418 -1.16 -48.30 4.22
C GLN A 418 -2.51 -47.97 3.55
N GLU A 419 -3.60 -47.96 4.31
CA GLU A 419 -4.93 -47.64 3.79
C GLU A 419 -5.00 -46.22 3.20
N PHE A 420 -4.50 -45.21 3.95
CA PHE A 420 -4.48 -43.84 3.45
C PHE A 420 -3.60 -43.72 2.20
N LYS A 421 -2.43 -44.36 2.18
CA LYS A 421 -1.55 -44.38 0.99
C LYS A 421 -2.24 -44.98 -0.24
N LEU A 422 -3.01 -46.06 -0.07
CA LEU A 422 -3.76 -46.67 -1.18
C LEU A 422 -4.84 -45.72 -1.71
N LYS A 423 -5.63 -45.09 -0.83
CA LYS A 423 -6.63 -44.09 -1.21
C LYS A 423 -6.03 -42.90 -1.94
N PHE A 424 -4.88 -42.40 -1.48
CA PHE A 424 -4.15 -41.33 -2.18
C PHE A 424 -3.64 -41.76 -3.56
N SER A 425 -3.10 -42.97 -3.65
CA SER A 425 -2.59 -43.49 -4.93
C SER A 425 -3.71 -43.61 -5.96
N GLN A 426 -4.91 -44.03 -5.53
CA GLN A 426 -6.09 -44.07 -6.38
C GLN A 426 -6.48 -42.68 -6.89
N LEU A 427 -6.65 -41.69 -5.99
CA LEU A 427 -6.99 -40.31 -6.37
C LEU A 427 -5.97 -39.69 -7.34
N VAL A 428 -4.68 -39.95 -7.13
CA VAL A 428 -3.61 -39.47 -8.02
C VAL A 428 -3.68 -40.14 -9.39
N SER A 429 -4.04 -41.43 -9.45
CA SER A 429 -4.16 -42.17 -10.71
C SER A 429 -5.36 -41.77 -11.55
N GLU A 430 -6.48 -41.41 -10.91
CA GLU A 430 -7.72 -41.02 -11.58
C GLU A 430 -7.60 -39.64 -12.27
N GLU A 431 -6.84 -38.71 -11.68
CA GLU A 431 -6.70 -37.33 -12.18
C GLU A 431 -5.44 -37.09 -13.05
N VAL A 432 -4.68 -38.14 -13.42
CA VAL A 432 -3.60 -38.18 -14.45
C VAL A 432 -2.64 -36.97 -14.45
N GLY A 433 -2.24 -36.49 -13.27
CA GLY A 433 -1.28 -35.39 -13.10
C GLY A 433 -1.88 -34.03 -12.69
N ASP A 434 -3.19 -33.86 -12.85
CA ASP A 434 -3.94 -32.65 -12.48
C ASP A 434 -4.55 -32.74 -11.07
N ASN A 435 -4.00 -33.59 -10.22
CA ASN A 435 -4.46 -33.74 -8.84
C ASN A 435 -4.02 -32.57 -7.95
N PHE A 436 -4.75 -32.36 -6.85
CA PHE A 436 -4.46 -31.31 -5.88
C PHE A 436 -3.09 -31.45 -5.19
N ILE A 437 -2.48 -32.63 -5.15
CA ILE A 437 -1.16 -32.82 -4.53
C ILE A 437 -0.08 -32.17 -5.42
N SER A 438 -0.07 -32.50 -6.71
CA SER A 438 0.86 -31.92 -7.68
C SER A 438 0.60 -30.43 -7.91
N ARG A 439 -0.67 -30.01 -7.87
CA ARG A 439 -1.06 -28.63 -8.19
C ARG A 439 -1.07 -27.69 -6.97
N MET A 440 -1.66 -28.10 -5.85
CA MET A 440 -1.88 -27.25 -4.66
C MET A 440 -0.94 -27.53 -3.47
N CYS A 441 -0.34 -28.73 -3.38
CA CYS A 441 0.51 -29.15 -2.25
C CYS A 441 1.91 -29.58 -2.70
N ARG A 442 2.60 -28.72 -3.48
CA ARG A 442 3.94 -29.02 -4.04
C ARG A 442 5.04 -29.22 -2.99
N GLY A 443 4.80 -28.82 -1.74
CA GLY A 443 5.68 -29.14 -0.61
C GLY A 443 5.62 -30.62 -0.19
N GLY A 444 4.74 -31.40 -0.81
CA GLY A 444 4.55 -32.82 -0.60
C GLY A 444 3.47 -33.14 0.44
N LEU A 445 3.24 -34.44 0.61
CA LEU A 445 2.26 -35.01 1.53
C LEU A 445 2.95 -35.90 2.55
N ASP A 446 2.68 -35.68 3.83
CA ASP A 446 3.06 -36.57 4.93
C ASP A 446 1.80 -37.11 5.63
N ILE A 447 1.79 -38.40 5.97
CA ILE A 447 0.76 -39.02 6.81
C ILE A 447 1.39 -39.37 8.15
N ILE A 448 0.78 -38.91 9.25
CA ILE A 448 1.27 -39.10 10.61
C ILE A 448 0.13 -39.63 11.48
N THR A 449 0.38 -40.72 12.19
CA THR A 449 -0.53 -41.24 13.22
C THR A 449 -0.19 -40.62 14.56
N TRP A 450 -1.23 -40.28 15.33
CA TRP A 450 -1.09 -39.64 16.62
C TRP A 450 -1.52 -40.56 17.76
N PRO A 451 -0.77 -40.60 18.87
CA PRO A 451 -1.16 -41.31 20.08
C PRO A 451 -2.52 -40.81 20.61
N MET A 452 -3.12 -41.62 21.49
CA MET A 452 -4.32 -41.23 22.22
C MET A 452 -4.15 -39.89 22.92
N PHE A 453 -5.18 -39.05 22.85
CA PHE A 453 -5.26 -37.79 23.57
C PHE A 453 -4.96 -37.98 25.08
N ASN A 454 -4.22 -37.05 25.70
CA ASN A 454 -3.72 -37.12 27.08
C ASN A 454 -2.69 -38.22 27.40
N ASP A 455 -2.04 -38.83 26.40
CA ASP A 455 -0.78 -39.55 26.60
C ASP A 455 0.40 -38.55 26.55
N ASN A 456 1.42 -38.73 27.40
CA ASN A 456 2.69 -38.00 27.29
C ASN A 456 3.33 -38.15 25.89
N ALA A 457 3.08 -39.27 25.22
CA ALA A 457 3.50 -39.49 23.83
C ALA A 457 2.88 -38.48 22.84
N TRP A 458 1.67 -37.97 23.12
CA TRP A 458 1.00 -36.95 22.30
C TRP A 458 1.79 -35.64 22.28
N PHE A 459 2.22 -35.15 23.45
CA PHE A 459 3.05 -33.94 23.52
C PHE A 459 4.44 -34.14 22.92
N LYS A 460 5.00 -35.36 23.00
CA LYS A 460 6.24 -35.70 22.29
C LYS A 460 6.06 -35.68 20.77
N ALA A 461 4.89 -36.03 20.24
CA ALA A 461 4.60 -35.97 18.81
C ALA A 461 4.63 -34.54 18.25
N LEU A 462 4.25 -33.53 19.04
CA LEU A 462 4.39 -32.11 18.66
C LEU A 462 5.84 -31.72 18.37
N SER A 463 6.81 -32.31 19.09
CA SER A 463 8.23 -32.06 18.84
C SER A 463 8.69 -32.56 17.47
N ILE A 464 8.03 -33.58 16.90
CA ILE A 464 8.29 -34.07 15.55
C ILE A 464 7.77 -33.05 14.52
N LEU A 465 6.55 -32.52 14.71
CA LEU A 465 5.99 -31.47 13.86
C LEU A 465 6.84 -30.20 13.89
N LYS A 466 7.31 -29.78 15.07
CA LYS A 466 8.25 -28.66 15.23
C LYS A 466 9.50 -28.86 14.38
N LYS A 467 10.14 -30.03 14.47
CA LYS A 467 11.34 -30.34 13.68
C LYS A 467 11.06 -30.29 12.18
N LYS A 468 9.89 -30.74 11.73
CA LYS A 468 9.46 -30.63 10.33
C LYS A 468 9.28 -29.16 9.93
N LEU A 469 8.55 -28.37 10.72
CA LEU A 469 8.31 -26.94 10.48
C LEU A 469 9.62 -26.13 10.37
N TYR A 470 10.61 -26.44 11.21
CA TYR A 470 11.92 -25.80 11.15
C TYR A 470 12.71 -26.14 9.88
N LYS A 471 12.61 -27.37 9.39
CA LYS A 471 13.30 -27.83 8.17
C LYS A 471 12.67 -27.31 6.88
N LEU A 472 11.39 -26.90 6.91
CA LEU A 472 10.74 -26.34 5.73
C LEU A 472 11.41 -25.03 5.29
N GLU A 473 11.55 -24.86 3.99
CA GLU A 473 11.96 -23.60 3.39
C GLU A 473 10.91 -22.51 3.67
N THR A 474 11.39 -21.28 3.85
CA THR A 474 10.52 -20.13 4.07
C THR A 474 9.88 -19.71 2.76
N LYS A 475 8.55 -19.68 2.76
CA LYS A 475 7.76 -19.20 1.62
C LYS A 475 7.85 -17.68 1.46
N TYR A 476 7.92 -16.99 2.60
CA TYR A 476 7.98 -15.54 2.65
C TYR A 476 9.33 -15.13 3.24
N ASP A 477 10.18 -14.57 2.37
CA ASP A 477 11.50 -14.09 2.77
C ASP A 477 11.44 -12.95 3.79
N ASN A 478 10.32 -12.22 3.82
CA ASN A 478 10.12 -11.09 4.71
C ASN A 478 8.63 -10.89 5.07
N ALA A 479 8.37 -10.33 6.25
CA ALA A 479 7.04 -10.13 6.80
C ALA A 479 6.16 -9.18 5.98
N ARG A 480 6.78 -8.22 5.28
CA ARG A 480 6.06 -7.30 4.39
C ARG A 480 5.46 -8.03 3.19
N THR A 481 6.21 -8.92 2.56
CA THR A 481 5.73 -9.75 1.44
C THR A 481 4.61 -10.67 1.91
N PHE A 482 4.71 -11.28 3.10
CA PHE A 482 3.61 -12.05 3.69
C PHE A 482 2.33 -11.22 3.81
N LEU A 483 2.42 -10.03 4.44
CA LEU A 483 1.28 -9.16 4.66
C LEU A 483 0.62 -8.73 3.35
N GLN A 484 1.42 -8.26 2.38
CA GLN A 484 0.91 -7.80 1.09
C GLN A 484 0.28 -8.94 0.29
N ASN A 485 0.97 -10.08 0.15
CA ASN A 485 0.47 -11.22 -0.62
C ASN A 485 -0.84 -11.76 -0.05
N THR A 486 -0.95 -11.83 1.29
CA THR A 486 -2.16 -12.31 1.96
C THR A 486 -3.35 -11.39 1.68
N LYS A 487 -3.19 -10.07 1.78
CA LYS A 487 -4.26 -9.11 1.50
C LYS A 487 -4.71 -9.14 0.03
N VAL A 488 -3.76 -9.19 -0.90
CA VAL A 488 -4.08 -9.26 -2.34
C VAL A 488 -4.80 -10.55 -2.67
N LEU A 489 -4.38 -11.68 -2.09
CA LEU A 489 -5.08 -12.95 -2.25
C LEU A 489 -6.52 -12.88 -1.70
N MET A 490 -6.71 -12.35 -0.49
CA MET A 490 -8.04 -12.19 0.10
C MET A 490 -8.96 -11.32 -0.77
N ALA A 491 -8.41 -10.25 -1.34
CA ALA A 491 -9.12 -9.39 -2.29
C ALA A 491 -9.52 -10.14 -3.57
N LYS A 492 -8.61 -10.97 -4.12
CA LYS A 492 -8.89 -11.81 -5.30
C LYS A 492 -9.97 -12.84 -5.01
N LEU A 493 -9.93 -13.53 -3.86
CA LEU A 493 -10.95 -14.50 -3.44
C LEU A 493 -12.33 -13.83 -3.26
N LYS A 494 -12.38 -12.62 -2.68
CA LYS A 494 -13.63 -11.85 -2.51
C LYS A 494 -14.37 -11.62 -3.84
N ILE A 495 -13.62 -11.38 -4.92
CA ILE A 495 -14.19 -11.03 -6.24
C ILE A 495 -14.09 -12.16 -7.28
N CYS A 496 -13.64 -13.35 -6.86
CA CYS A 496 -13.38 -14.51 -7.73
C CYS A 496 -12.41 -14.20 -8.89
N ASP A 497 -11.37 -13.41 -8.63
CA ASP A 497 -10.29 -13.14 -9.58
C ASP A 497 -9.22 -14.24 -9.54
N TRP A 498 -9.25 -15.12 -10.53
CA TRP A 498 -8.32 -16.24 -10.69
C TRP A 498 -7.07 -15.92 -11.53
N GLY A 499 -6.91 -14.67 -11.97
CA GLY A 499 -5.73 -14.22 -12.72
C GLY A 499 -4.46 -14.22 -11.88
N SER A 500 -3.31 -13.85 -12.47
CA SER A 500 -2.02 -13.91 -11.76
C SER A 500 -1.98 -13.00 -10.53
N LEU A 501 -1.49 -13.53 -9.41
CA LEU A 501 -1.17 -12.76 -8.20
C LEU A 501 0.07 -11.90 -8.43
N ASN A 502 1.08 -12.41 -9.13
CA ASN A 502 2.33 -11.71 -9.40
C ASN A 502 2.11 -10.47 -10.27
N GLU A 503 1.22 -10.55 -11.27
CA GLU A 503 0.83 -9.40 -12.08
C GLU A 503 0.15 -8.31 -11.23
N ASN A 504 -0.78 -8.68 -10.35
CA ASN A 504 -1.42 -7.74 -9.43
C ASN A 504 -0.42 -7.09 -8.46
N LEU A 505 0.51 -7.88 -7.90
CA LEU A 505 1.59 -7.35 -7.04
C LEU A 505 2.50 -6.38 -7.80
N THR A 506 2.82 -6.69 -9.06
CA THR A 506 3.61 -5.82 -9.94
C THR A 506 2.86 -4.50 -10.21
N GLN A 507 1.57 -4.57 -10.54
CA GLN A 507 0.72 -3.39 -10.75
C GLN A 507 0.64 -2.52 -9.50
N ILE A 508 0.38 -3.10 -8.33
CA ILE A 508 0.40 -2.39 -7.04
C ILE A 508 1.73 -1.67 -6.88
N ARG A 509 2.84 -2.39 -7.10
CA ARG A 509 4.17 -1.82 -6.94
C ARG A 509 4.41 -0.66 -7.89
N VAL A 510 4.11 -0.80 -9.18
CA VAL A 510 4.25 0.27 -10.18
C VAL A 510 3.39 1.49 -9.83
N ILE A 511 2.16 1.30 -9.38
CA ILE A 511 1.27 2.39 -8.94
C ILE A 511 1.86 3.11 -7.73
N SER A 512 2.36 2.38 -6.72
CA SER A 512 3.04 2.98 -5.57
C SER A 512 4.28 3.76 -5.99
N LEU A 513 5.10 3.23 -6.91
CA LEU A 513 6.27 3.94 -7.43
C LEU A 513 5.86 5.21 -8.17
N LYS A 514 4.81 5.19 -8.99
CA LYS A 514 4.29 6.39 -9.67
C LYS A 514 3.83 7.47 -8.66
N LYS A 515 3.13 7.08 -7.60
CA LYS A 515 2.72 8.01 -6.52
C LYS A 515 3.92 8.64 -5.80
N LEU A 516 5.00 7.88 -5.59
CA LEU A 516 6.21 8.35 -4.92
C LEU A 516 7.20 9.10 -5.83
N LEU A 517 7.02 8.99 -7.15
CA LEU A 517 7.97 9.47 -8.15
C LEU A 517 8.31 10.95 -7.97
N ILE A 518 7.30 11.79 -7.79
CA ILE A 518 7.47 13.25 -7.59
C ILE A 518 8.30 13.51 -6.33
N THR A 519 7.95 12.87 -5.20
CA THR A 519 8.69 13.02 -3.94
C THR A 519 10.15 12.58 -4.05
N VAL A 520 10.41 11.46 -4.74
CA VAL A 520 11.78 10.95 -4.94
C VAL A 520 12.59 11.88 -5.84
N ILE A 521 11.97 12.44 -6.89
CA ILE A 521 12.60 13.45 -7.76
C ILE A 521 12.90 14.73 -6.97
N SER A 522 11.92 15.26 -6.25
CA SER A 522 12.03 16.49 -5.46
C SER A 522 13.11 16.40 -4.39
N TYR A 523 13.07 15.39 -3.51
CA TYR A 523 13.88 15.37 -2.29
C TYR A 523 14.92 14.26 -2.23
N ALA A 524 14.77 13.18 -3.02
CA ALA A 524 15.48 11.92 -2.82
C ALA A 524 15.39 11.41 -1.37
N LYS A 525 14.37 11.86 -0.63
CA LYS A 525 14.05 11.37 0.70
C LYS A 525 13.30 10.05 0.51
N LEU A 526 14.01 8.95 0.74
CA LEU A 526 13.50 7.59 0.58
C LEU A 526 12.70 7.11 1.80
N SER A 527 12.16 8.04 2.61
CA SER A 527 11.59 7.71 3.92
C SER A 527 10.40 6.75 3.79
N ASP A 528 10.60 5.59 4.43
CA ASP A 528 9.60 4.67 4.99
C ASP A 528 9.04 3.52 4.14
N ILE A 529 9.35 3.41 2.84
CA ILE A 529 8.87 2.26 2.03
C ILE A 529 10.00 1.35 1.51
N LEU A 530 11.28 1.69 1.71
CA LEU A 530 12.41 1.08 0.98
C LEU A 530 13.55 0.55 1.86
N ARG A 531 13.27 -0.41 2.73
CA ARG A 531 14.34 -1.26 3.29
C ARG A 531 14.84 -2.35 2.32
N ASP A 532 14.19 -2.51 1.15
CA ASP A 532 14.73 -3.30 0.03
C ASP A 532 16.00 -2.69 -0.60
N PHE A 533 16.33 -1.44 -0.24
CA PHE A 533 17.53 -0.77 -0.73
C PHE A 533 18.73 -1.24 0.10
N LYS A 534 19.41 -2.30 -0.37
CA LYS A 534 20.61 -2.91 0.25
C LYS A 534 21.76 -1.93 0.57
N TYR A 535 21.67 -0.69 0.10
CA TYR A 535 22.70 0.34 0.20
C TYR A 535 22.21 1.65 0.83
N SER A 536 21.14 1.64 1.65
CA SER A 536 20.61 2.86 2.30
C SER A 536 21.69 3.59 3.10
N ASP A 537 22.61 2.82 3.67
CA ASP A 537 23.62 3.30 4.60
C ASP A 537 24.87 3.85 3.90
N ARG A 538 24.93 3.86 2.56
CA ARG A 538 26.09 4.32 1.78
C ARG A 538 25.83 5.51 0.84
N ILE A 539 24.74 6.26 0.98
CA ILE A 539 24.45 7.39 0.07
C ILE A 539 24.20 8.71 0.82
N LEU A 540 25.29 9.48 1.03
CA LEU A 540 25.36 10.94 1.29
C LEU A 540 25.39 11.73 -0.06
N PRO A 541 25.21 13.08 -0.15
CA PRO A 541 24.73 14.12 0.78
C PRO A 541 23.64 15.08 0.17
N ASP A 542 22.90 14.71 -0.88
CA ASP A 542 21.83 15.55 -1.47
C ASP A 542 20.40 15.09 -1.10
N SER A 543 20.27 14.04 -0.29
CA SER A 543 18.99 13.64 0.30
C SER A 543 18.45 14.76 1.19
N GLY A 544 17.22 15.21 0.92
CA GLY A 544 16.61 16.37 1.58
C GLY A 544 16.80 17.70 0.84
N LEU A 545 17.68 17.76 -0.17
CA LEU A 545 17.76 18.91 -1.07
C LEU A 545 16.54 18.94 -1.98
N GLN A 546 15.73 20.00 -1.89
CA GLN A 546 14.56 20.24 -2.73
C GLN A 546 15.00 20.72 -4.11
N LEU A 547 14.81 19.87 -5.13
CA LEU A 547 15.15 20.16 -6.52
C LEU A 547 13.91 20.33 -7.42
N TYR A 548 12.72 20.09 -6.91
CA TYR A 548 11.50 20.21 -7.70
C TYR A 548 10.33 20.58 -6.78
N GLY A 549 9.58 21.61 -7.16
CA GLY A 549 8.36 22.05 -6.47
C GLY A 549 7.40 22.66 -7.48
N GLU A 550 6.16 22.17 -7.54
CA GLU A 550 5.18 22.58 -8.57
C GLU A 550 4.71 24.04 -8.41
N TYR A 551 4.91 24.65 -7.24
CA TYR A 551 4.40 25.98 -6.89
C TYR A 551 5.48 26.99 -6.45
N GLU A 552 6.76 26.63 -6.51
CA GLU A 552 7.86 27.51 -6.13
C GLU A 552 8.50 28.18 -7.36
N SER A 553 8.80 29.47 -7.24
CA SER A 553 9.55 30.17 -8.29
C SER A 553 10.99 29.64 -8.35
N PHE A 554 11.53 29.51 -9.57
CA PHE A 554 12.90 29.02 -9.77
C PHE A 554 13.95 29.86 -9.02
N ALA A 555 13.71 31.17 -8.86
CA ALA A 555 14.61 32.06 -8.12
C ALA A 555 14.79 31.62 -6.65
N LYS A 556 13.70 31.22 -5.98
CA LYS A 556 13.72 30.68 -4.61
C LYS A 556 14.31 29.27 -4.58
N LEU A 557 13.86 28.39 -5.48
CA LEU A 557 14.32 27.01 -5.57
C LEU A 557 15.85 26.92 -5.79
N SER A 558 16.41 27.83 -6.60
CA SER A 558 17.84 27.89 -6.91
C SER A 558 18.69 28.65 -5.88
N GLU A 559 18.08 29.39 -4.96
CA GLU A 559 18.77 30.30 -4.02
C GLU A 559 19.84 29.58 -3.20
N TYR A 560 19.47 28.47 -2.55
CA TYR A 560 20.40 27.67 -1.75
C TYR A 560 21.59 27.17 -2.58
N LEU A 561 21.35 26.63 -3.79
CA LEU A 561 22.41 26.12 -4.63
C LEU A 561 23.32 27.22 -5.18
N ARG A 562 22.78 28.40 -5.47
CA ARG A 562 23.56 29.58 -5.88
C ARG A 562 24.45 30.06 -4.74
N ALA A 563 23.89 30.24 -3.54
CA ALA A 563 24.64 30.67 -2.36
C ALA A 563 25.76 29.68 -2.01
N TYR A 564 25.45 28.38 -2.00
CA TYR A 564 26.42 27.33 -1.71
C TYR A 564 27.55 27.25 -2.77
N PHE A 565 27.22 27.42 -4.06
CA PHE A 565 28.23 27.52 -5.10
C PHE A 565 29.15 28.72 -4.90
N GLU A 566 28.59 29.89 -4.59
CA GLU A 566 29.38 31.12 -4.40
C GLU A 566 30.27 31.06 -3.14
N GLU A 567 29.82 30.41 -2.08
CA GLU A 567 30.58 30.17 -0.85
C GLU A 567 31.82 29.29 -1.10
N ILE A 568 31.65 28.20 -1.87
CA ILE A 568 32.69 27.18 -2.03
C ILE A 568 33.61 27.45 -3.23
N VAL A 569 33.06 28.02 -4.31
CA VAL A 569 33.79 28.18 -5.57
C VAL A 569 34.29 29.61 -5.71
N LYS A 570 33.37 30.56 -5.92
CA LYS A 570 33.69 31.98 -6.08
C LYS A 570 32.43 32.83 -6.05
N LEU A 571 32.43 33.88 -5.22
CA LEU A 571 31.42 34.93 -5.25
C LEU A 571 31.33 35.57 -6.63
N ARG A 572 30.11 35.78 -7.14
CA ARG A 572 29.91 36.31 -8.50
C ARG A 572 30.56 37.69 -8.67
N LYS A 573 30.41 38.54 -7.65
CA LYS A 573 30.95 39.91 -7.61
C LYS A 573 32.48 40.00 -7.73
N ASP A 574 33.19 38.93 -7.36
CA ASP A 574 34.65 38.89 -7.42
C ASP A 574 35.14 38.35 -8.78
N SER A 575 34.23 37.94 -9.67
CA SER A 575 34.56 37.42 -10.99
C SER A 575 34.66 38.52 -12.03
N SER A 576 35.88 38.76 -12.53
CA SER A 576 36.12 39.67 -13.67
C SER A 576 35.58 39.14 -15.01
N ASN A 577 35.16 37.88 -15.08
CA ASN A 577 34.57 37.27 -16.27
C ASN A 577 33.29 36.53 -15.89
N ASP A 578 32.14 37.17 -16.12
CA ASP A 578 30.84 36.60 -15.80
C ASP A 578 30.50 35.38 -16.66
N ALA A 579 30.95 35.33 -17.93
CA ALA A 579 30.74 34.17 -18.79
C ALA A 579 31.44 32.91 -18.25
N LYS A 580 32.65 33.07 -17.71
CA LYS A 580 33.37 31.97 -17.04
C LYS A 580 32.66 31.54 -15.76
N TRP A 581 32.28 32.48 -14.90
CA TRP A 581 31.54 32.20 -13.67
C TRP A 581 30.22 31.47 -13.94
N PHE A 582 29.45 31.93 -14.93
CA PHE A 582 28.20 31.30 -15.35
C PHE A 582 28.43 29.87 -15.88
N SER A 583 29.50 29.65 -16.65
CA SER A 583 29.87 28.32 -17.15
C SER A 583 30.18 27.34 -16.01
N ASP A 584 30.89 27.81 -14.98
CA ASP A 584 31.22 27.01 -13.80
C ASP A 584 29.97 26.71 -12.95
N LEU A 585 29.07 27.69 -12.75
CA LEU A 585 27.77 27.46 -12.09
C LEU A 585 26.91 26.45 -12.85
N ASN A 586 26.82 26.59 -14.18
CA ASN A 586 26.06 25.67 -15.03
C ASN A 586 26.61 24.24 -14.95
N ARG A 587 27.95 24.07 -14.90
CA ARG A 587 28.58 22.76 -14.70
C ARG A 587 28.24 22.19 -13.33
N PHE A 588 28.29 23.01 -12.29
CA PHE A 588 27.94 22.63 -10.92
C PHE A 588 26.49 22.15 -10.80
N ILE A 589 25.53 22.91 -11.33
CA ILE A 589 24.11 22.53 -11.32
C ILE A 589 23.89 21.23 -12.10
N LYS A 590 24.44 21.12 -13.32
CA LYS A 590 24.33 19.88 -14.13
C LYS A 590 24.86 18.66 -13.39
N TYR A 591 25.95 18.80 -12.64
CA TYR A 591 26.50 17.71 -11.83
C TYR A 591 25.51 17.24 -10.75
N ILE A 592 24.90 18.16 -10.00
CA ILE A 592 23.90 17.83 -8.97
C ILE A 592 22.67 17.16 -9.59
N ILE A 593 22.14 17.71 -10.68
CA ILE A 593 20.95 17.16 -11.35
C ILE A 593 21.23 15.77 -11.93
N ASN A 594 22.36 15.56 -12.59
CA ASN A 594 22.72 14.24 -13.11
C ASN A 594 22.82 13.18 -12.01
N ARG A 595 23.34 13.54 -10.83
CA ARG A 595 23.34 12.63 -9.67
C ARG A 595 21.92 12.26 -9.23
N ARG A 596 20.99 13.23 -9.19
CA ARG A 596 19.58 12.98 -8.87
C ARG A 596 18.95 12.04 -9.90
N VAL A 597 19.17 12.29 -11.19
CA VAL A 597 18.67 11.46 -12.29
C VAL A 597 19.13 10.01 -12.15
N LEU A 598 20.43 9.78 -11.95
CA LEU A 598 20.98 8.43 -11.78
C LEU A 598 20.36 7.72 -10.57
N ARG A 599 20.14 8.43 -9.44
CA ARG A 599 19.51 7.86 -8.25
C ARG A 599 18.05 7.48 -8.50
N VAL A 600 17.27 8.34 -9.15
CA VAL A 600 15.86 8.06 -9.46
C VAL A 600 15.76 6.84 -10.40
N GLN A 601 16.65 6.75 -11.39
CA GLN A 601 16.72 5.60 -12.30
C GLN A 601 17.09 4.31 -11.57
N ASP A 602 18.15 4.32 -10.76
CA ASP A 602 18.57 3.17 -9.95
C ASP A 602 17.49 2.74 -8.95
N TRP A 603 16.85 3.71 -8.30
CA TRP A 603 15.69 3.48 -7.43
C TRP A 603 14.57 2.72 -8.15
N TYR A 604 14.17 3.17 -9.34
CA TYR A 604 13.12 2.50 -10.10
C TYR A 604 13.52 1.10 -10.54
N LEU A 605 14.78 0.94 -11.01
CA LEU A 605 15.32 -0.35 -11.46
C LEU A 605 15.35 -1.38 -10.32
N GLN A 606 15.87 -1.02 -9.13
CA GLN A 606 15.92 -1.94 -8.00
C GLN A 606 14.53 -2.36 -7.52
N ASN A 607 13.57 -1.42 -7.55
CA ASN A 607 12.19 -1.70 -7.15
C ASN A 607 11.39 -2.54 -8.15
N THR A 608 11.91 -2.69 -9.38
CA THR A 608 11.32 -3.50 -10.44
C THR A 608 12.13 -4.76 -10.74
N ALA A 609 13.35 -4.89 -10.21
CA ALA A 609 14.28 -5.97 -10.49
C ALA A 609 13.73 -7.37 -10.14
N LYS A 610 13.03 -7.52 -9.01
CA LYS A 610 12.43 -8.80 -8.60
C LYS A 610 11.36 -9.31 -9.58
N PHE A 611 10.78 -8.42 -10.38
CA PHE A 611 9.77 -8.77 -11.39
C PHE A 611 10.40 -8.98 -12.78
N SER A 612 11.71 -8.76 -12.95
CA SER A 612 12.35 -8.54 -14.25
C SER A 612 12.95 -9.78 -14.96
N GLN A 613 12.99 -10.97 -14.35
CA GLN A 613 13.55 -12.15 -15.04
C GLN A 613 12.52 -12.89 -15.92
N GLU A 614 11.24 -12.93 -15.53
CA GLU A 614 10.14 -13.53 -16.31
C GLU A 614 9.27 -12.45 -17.01
N ASN A 615 9.28 -11.18 -16.57
CA ASN A 615 8.34 -10.13 -17.02
C ASN A 615 8.99 -8.86 -17.60
N LYS A 616 10.13 -8.97 -18.31
CA LYS A 616 10.79 -7.81 -18.99
C LYS A 616 9.87 -7.06 -19.97
N THR A 617 8.82 -7.72 -20.43
CA THR A 617 7.83 -7.23 -21.38
C THR A 617 6.54 -6.71 -20.73
N ASN A 618 6.43 -6.72 -19.40
CA ASN A 618 5.23 -6.24 -18.73
C ASN A 618 5.02 -4.75 -18.99
N SER A 619 3.89 -4.43 -19.63
CA SER A 619 3.52 -3.08 -20.04
C SER A 619 3.54 -2.09 -18.87
N ASP A 620 3.11 -2.50 -17.68
CA ASP A 620 3.03 -1.61 -16.52
C ASP A 620 4.42 -1.10 -16.09
N ILE A 621 5.43 -1.99 -16.10
CA ILE A 621 6.82 -1.62 -15.80
C ILE A 621 7.38 -0.69 -16.88
N VAL A 622 7.12 -0.98 -18.16
CA VAL A 622 7.57 -0.15 -19.28
C VAL A 622 6.95 1.26 -19.21
N TYR A 623 5.64 1.35 -18.96
CA TYR A 623 4.95 2.64 -18.79
C TYR A 623 5.37 3.39 -17.54
N GLY A 624 5.62 2.69 -16.43
CA GLY A 624 6.14 3.30 -15.22
C GLY A 624 7.54 3.88 -15.43
N LYS A 625 8.42 3.17 -16.15
CA LYS A 625 9.74 3.66 -16.55
C LYS A 625 9.63 4.91 -17.42
N TYR A 626 8.71 4.90 -18.40
CA TYR A 626 8.49 6.07 -19.25
C TYR A 626 7.98 7.28 -18.47
N ALA A 627 7.02 7.08 -17.54
CA ALA A 627 6.55 8.16 -16.67
C ALA A 627 7.71 8.77 -15.85
N MET A 628 8.60 7.92 -15.32
CA MET A 628 9.83 8.36 -14.65
C MET A 628 10.75 9.15 -15.60
N GLU A 629 10.99 8.68 -16.82
CA GLU A 629 11.81 9.39 -17.82
C GLU A 629 11.25 10.77 -18.20
N GLN A 630 9.92 10.91 -18.22
CA GLN A 630 9.25 12.20 -18.44
C GLN A 630 9.50 13.16 -17.29
N GLU A 631 9.25 12.75 -16.04
CA GLU A 631 9.48 13.61 -14.88
C GLU A 631 10.97 13.98 -14.72
N ILE A 632 11.88 13.06 -15.01
CA ILE A 632 13.32 13.35 -15.13
C ILE A 632 13.59 14.43 -16.17
N SER A 633 12.95 14.33 -17.35
CA SER A 633 13.11 15.33 -18.41
C SER A 633 12.59 16.71 -17.97
N LYS A 634 11.50 16.77 -17.20
CA LYS A 634 11.00 18.03 -16.60
C LYS A 634 12.01 18.64 -15.63
N LEU A 635 12.57 17.82 -14.73
CA LEU A 635 13.61 18.26 -13.79
C LEU A 635 14.82 18.84 -14.54
N MET A 636 15.31 18.14 -15.57
CA MET A 636 16.44 18.61 -16.37
C MET A 636 16.13 19.93 -17.08
N SER A 637 14.90 20.09 -17.60
CA SER A 637 14.46 21.34 -18.24
C SER A 637 14.40 22.50 -17.24
N LEU A 638 13.81 22.26 -16.05
CA LEU A 638 13.70 23.25 -14.98
C LEU A 638 15.07 23.80 -14.56
N TRP A 639 16.09 22.94 -14.45
CA TRP A 639 17.43 23.33 -14.02
C TRP A 639 18.39 23.70 -15.16
N THR A 640 17.90 23.80 -16.39
CA THR A 640 18.68 24.38 -17.48
C THR A 640 18.68 25.89 -17.32
N LEU A 641 19.84 26.51 -17.06
CA LEU A 641 19.94 27.97 -16.90
C LEU A 641 19.71 28.73 -18.22
N CYS A 642 19.17 29.94 -18.13
CA CYS A 642 18.88 30.81 -19.26
C CYS A 642 20.14 31.29 -20.00
N GLY A 643 21.08 31.93 -19.30
CA GLY A 643 22.37 32.35 -19.87
C GLY A 643 22.33 33.51 -20.87
N LEU A 644 21.16 34.10 -21.12
CA LEU A 644 21.03 35.34 -21.90
C LEU A 644 21.43 36.55 -21.07
N THR A 645 21.73 37.67 -21.73
CA THR A 645 22.13 38.90 -21.05
C THR A 645 20.97 39.48 -20.24
N CYS A 646 21.22 39.84 -18.98
CA CYS A 646 20.25 40.44 -18.09
C CYS A 646 19.65 41.72 -18.70
N HIS A 647 18.36 41.95 -18.42
CA HIS A 647 17.65 43.14 -18.86
C HIS A 647 18.21 44.41 -18.20
N HIS A 648 18.63 44.33 -16.93
CA HIS A 648 19.05 45.49 -16.15
C HIS A 648 20.56 45.75 -16.18
N CYS A 649 21.40 44.74 -16.46
CA CYS A 649 22.87 44.84 -16.46
C CYS A 649 23.53 43.87 -17.47
N GLY A 650 24.86 43.88 -17.59
CA GLY A 650 25.61 43.03 -18.52
C GLY A 650 25.88 41.59 -18.05
N LEU A 651 25.39 41.20 -16.87
CA LEU A 651 25.55 39.85 -16.34
C LEU A 651 24.61 38.84 -17.02
N LYS A 652 24.97 37.56 -17.00
CA LYS A 652 24.14 36.45 -17.50
C LYS A 652 22.95 36.16 -16.58
N CYS A 653 21.79 35.91 -17.18
CA CYS A 653 20.58 35.48 -16.53
C CYS A 653 20.77 34.09 -15.91
N VAL A 654 20.44 33.97 -14.63
CA VAL A 654 20.55 32.71 -13.87
C VAL A 654 19.19 32.09 -13.54
N LYS A 655 18.10 32.64 -14.06
CA LYS A 655 16.78 31.99 -14.03
C LYS A 655 16.79 30.74 -14.92
N ASN A 656 15.77 29.87 -14.77
CA ASN A 656 15.57 28.73 -15.66
C ASN A 656 15.36 29.20 -17.10
N ARG A 657 15.78 28.40 -18.07
CA ARG A 657 15.60 28.70 -19.48
C ARG A 657 14.11 28.85 -19.80
N ASP A 658 13.79 29.78 -20.70
CA ASP A 658 12.44 30.04 -21.22
C ASP A 658 11.43 30.57 -20.20
N HIS A 659 11.91 31.23 -19.14
CA HIS A 659 11.02 32.07 -18.32
C HIS A 659 10.38 33.18 -19.17
N GLU A 660 9.12 33.49 -18.90
CA GLU A 660 8.36 34.53 -19.63
C GLU A 660 8.72 35.95 -19.18
N GLU A 661 9.27 36.09 -17.97
CA GLU A 661 9.69 37.36 -17.38
C GLU A 661 10.94 37.96 -18.04
N ASN A 662 11.29 39.19 -17.67
CA ASN A 662 12.57 39.79 -18.04
C ASN A 662 13.78 38.97 -17.53
N HIS A 663 14.84 38.95 -18.35
CA HIS A 663 16.11 38.30 -18.02
C HIS A 663 16.75 38.93 -16.80
N ASP A 664 17.05 38.11 -15.81
CA ASP A 664 17.49 38.58 -14.49
C ASP A 664 18.67 37.76 -13.98
N CYS A 665 19.73 38.45 -13.59
CA CYS A 665 20.92 37.84 -13.00
C CYS A 665 20.76 37.53 -11.50
N LEU A 666 19.63 37.89 -10.89
CA LEU A 666 19.29 37.68 -9.48
C LEU A 666 20.36 38.26 -8.52
N THR A 667 20.86 39.45 -8.86
CA THR A 667 21.79 40.26 -8.04
C THR A 667 21.23 41.67 -7.88
N ASP A 668 21.96 42.58 -7.24
CA ASP A 668 21.59 43.99 -7.17
C ASP A 668 21.84 44.79 -8.47
N HIS A 669 22.36 44.13 -9.52
CA HIS A 669 22.69 44.72 -10.82
C HIS A 669 23.78 45.80 -10.81
N GLU A 670 24.48 45.99 -9.68
CA GLU A 670 25.49 47.04 -9.50
C GLU A 670 26.92 46.51 -9.65
N CYS A 671 27.80 47.31 -10.27
CA CYS A 671 29.20 46.95 -10.42
C CYS A 671 29.97 47.14 -9.10
N LYS A 672 30.39 46.03 -8.46
CA LYS A 672 31.13 46.06 -7.18
C LYS A 672 32.66 46.17 -7.32
N PHE A 673 33.19 46.29 -8.55
CA PHE A 673 34.62 46.53 -8.77
C PHE A 673 35.04 47.92 -8.28
N LEU A 674 36.29 48.04 -7.84
CA LEU A 674 36.87 49.29 -7.36
C LEU A 674 37.11 50.28 -8.51
N CYS A 675 36.98 51.57 -8.21
CA CYS A 675 37.31 52.65 -9.15
C CYS A 675 38.77 52.54 -9.63
N HIS A 676 38.99 52.58 -10.95
CA HIS A 676 40.33 52.54 -11.55
C HIS A 676 41.14 53.82 -11.30
N PHE A 677 40.49 54.93 -10.94
CA PHE A 677 41.16 56.22 -10.67
C PHE A 677 41.65 56.31 -9.22
N THR A 678 42.47 55.33 -8.81
CA THR A 678 42.91 55.17 -7.42
C THR A 678 43.75 56.34 -6.89
N VAL A 679 44.44 57.07 -7.76
CA VAL A 679 45.33 58.20 -7.41
C VAL A 679 44.56 59.39 -6.82
N ILE A 680 43.29 59.54 -7.21
CA ILE A 680 42.41 60.66 -6.81
C ILE A 680 41.68 60.34 -5.49
N HIS A 681 41.72 59.08 -5.05
CA HIS A 681 41.10 58.64 -3.80
C HIS A 681 42.14 58.49 -2.68
N ASN A 682 41.77 58.86 -1.45
CA ASN A 682 42.63 58.65 -0.27
C ASN A 682 42.90 57.14 -0.09
N ARG A 683 44.17 56.76 0.15
CA ARG A 683 44.68 55.36 0.19
C ARG A 683 43.93 54.38 1.12
N LYS A 684 43.00 54.85 1.96
CA LYS A 684 42.26 54.03 2.93
C LYS A 684 40.86 53.59 2.45
N SER A 685 40.27 54.19 1.42
CA SER A 685 38.99 53.70 0.85
C SER A 685 38.84 54.11 -0.62
N VAL A 686 39.00 53.15 -1.54
CA VAL A 686 38.64 53.35 -2.95
C VAL A 686 37.16 52.97 -3.11
N PRO A 687 36.31 53.88 -3.59
CA PRO A 687 34.89 53.59 -3.78
C PRO A 687 34.64 52.59 -4.92
N THR A 688 33.50 51.92 -4.87
CA THR A 688 33.04 51.01 -5.93
C THR A 688 32.57 51.76 -7.17
N CYS A 689 32.48 51.05 -8.28
CA CYS A 689 32.00 51.59 -9.53
C CYS A 689 30.52 52.03 -9.46
N GLY A 690 30.18 53.11 -10.16
CA GLY A 690 28.84 53.66 -10.29
C GLY A 690 28.01 53.11 -11.45
N TYR A 691 28.60 52.27 -12.30
CA TYR A 691 27.94 51.69 -13.47
C TYR A 691 27.24 50.37 -13.14
N LYS A 692 26.40 49.90 -14.07
CA LYS A 692 25.71 48.61 -13.98
C LYS A 692 26.71 47.46 -14.06
N ALA A 693 26.46 46.37 -13.35
CA ALA A 693 27.33 45.19 -13.35
C ALA A 693 27.55 44.63 -14.77
N GLY A 694 28.75 44.12 -15.04
CA GLY A 694 29.08 43.54 -16.36
C GLY A 694 29.24 44.56 -17.50
N HIS A 695 29.41 45.85 -17.18
CA HIS A 695 29.75 46.86 -18.18
C HIS A 695 31.19 46.70 -18.70
N GLU A 696 31.43 47.18 -19.92
CA GLU A 696 32.76 47.24 -20.52
C GLU A 696 33.49 48.54 -20.16
N GLY A 697 34.81 48.58 -20.33
CA GLY A 697 35.63 49.77 -20.08
C GLY A 697 36.09 49.95 -18.63
N LYS A 698 36.54 51.17 -18.28
CA LYS A 698 37.10 51.46 -16.96
C LYS A 698 35.99 51.60 -15.90
N HIS A 699 36.21 51.03 -14.71
CA HIS A 699 35.36 51.22 -13.54
C HIS A 699 35.56 52.61 -12.92
N VAL A 700 34.46 53.36 -12.75
CA VAL A 700 34.46 54.75 -12.25
C VAL A 700 33.42 54.91 -11.16
N CYS A 701 33.74 55.61 -10.06
CA CYS A 701 32.80 55.87 -8.96
C CYS A 701 31.93 57.13 -9.20
N LYS A 702 30.85 57.28 -8.41
CA LYS A 702 29.98 58.47 -8.43
C LYS A 702 30.42 59.59 -7.47
N GLU A 703 31.39 59.32 -6.60
CA GLU A 703 31.78 60.26 -5.52
C GLU A 703 32.58 61.45 -6.04
N VAL A 704 33.31 61.30 -7.15
CA VAL A 704 34.13 62.33 -7.78
C VAL A 704 33.91 62.28 -9.28
N ASN A 705 33.82 63.45 -9.93
CA ASN A 705 33.69 63.55 -11.38
C ASN A 705 35.03 63.22 -12.04
N HIS A 706 35.22 61.97 -12.45
CA HIS A 706 36.39 61.52 -13.20
C HIS A 706 36.25 61.71 -14.72
N LEU A 707 35.01 61.76 -15.21
CA LEU A 707 34.63 61.77 -16.64
C LEU A 707 33.52 62.81 -16.87
N CYS A 708 33.20 63.08 -18.13
CA CYS A 708 32.24 64.11 -18.56
C CYS A 708 30.89 64.08 -17.83
N GLY A 709 30.28 62.90 -17.63
CA GLY A 709 29.07 62.76 -16.81
C GLY A 709 27.75 63.21 -17.44
N GLU A 710 27.78 63.86 -18.60
CA GLU A 710 26.58 64.25 -19.38
C GLU A 710 25.79 63.03 -19.89
N SER A 711 24.51 63.22 -20.22
CA SER A 711 23.65 62.14 -20.74
C SER A 711 24.15 61.60 -22.08
N CYS A 712 24.16 60.28 -22.22
CA CYS A 712 24.56 59.66 -23.47
C CYS A 712 23.54 59.94 -24.60
N SER A 713 24.04 60.27 -25.79
CA SER A 713 23.23 60.51 -26.99
C SER A 713 22.36 59.30 -27.40
N LEU A 714 22.66 58.10 -26.89
CA LEU A 714 21.96 56.84 -27.18
C LEU A 714 21.24 56.27 -25.95
N ILE A 715 20.77 57.13 -25.04
CA ILE A 715 20.15 56.73 -23.77
C ILE A 715 18.96 55.78 -23.91
N ASP A 716 18.17 55.93 -24.99
CA ASP A 716 16.98 55.10 -25.27
C ASP A 716 17.31 53.75 -25.93
N LYS A 717 18.59 53.51 -26.27
CA LYS A 717 19.01 52.25 -26.88
C LYS A 717 19.40 51.23 -25.81
N ARG A 718 19.09 49.95 -26.09
CA ARG A 718 19.47 48.83 -25.22
C ARG A 718 20.99 48.78 -25.08
N SER A 719 21.47 48.35 -23.91
CA SER A 719 22.88 48.33 -23.43
C SER A 719 23.54 49.69 -23.15
N CYS A 720 22.80 50.80 -23.16
CA CYS A 720 23.32 52.10 -22.72
C CYS A 720 23.60 52.14 -21.19
N GLN A 721 24.71 52.77 -20.80
CA GLN A 721 25.08 53.05 -19.40
C GLN A 721 24.64 54.44 -18.92
N GLN A 722 23.76 55.10 -19.68
CA GLN A 722 23.11 56.39 -19.41
C GLN A 722 24.01 57.63 -19.42
N ILE A 723 25.23 57.55 -18.89
CA ILE A 723 26.14 58.71 -18.77
C ILE A 723 27.41 58.57 -19.63
N CYS A 724 27.95 59.69 -20.07
CA CYS A 724 29.13 59.79 -20.92
C CYS A 724 30.42 59.38 -20.19
N SER A 725 31.26 58.57 -20.85
CA SER A 725 32.56 58.13 -20.32
C SER A 725 33.78 58.80 -20.96
N LYS A 726 33.58 59.89 -21.70
CA LYS A 726 34.69 60.66 -22.30
C LYS A 726 35.30 61.64 -21.28
N GLU A 727 36.46 62.21 -21.62
CA GLU A 727 37.16 63.19 -20.78
C GLU A 727 36.31 64.46 -20.57
N ILE A 728 36.48 65.11 -19.42
CA ILE A 728 35.75 66.33 -19.07
C ILE A 728 36.07 67.43 -20.10
N GLY A 729 35.05 68.02 -20.72
CA GLY A 729 35.19 69.11 -21.70
C GLY A 729 35.42 68.70 -23.16
N HIS A 730 35.12 67.44 -23.53
CA HIS A 730 35.17 67.00 -24.93
C HIS A 730 34.12 67.69 -25.81
N VAL A 731 34.40 67.81 -27.12
CA VAL A 731 33.53 68.49 -28.11
C VAL A 731 32.68 67.49 -28.92
N ASP A 732 33.04 66.21 -28.91
CA ASP A 732 32.33 65.16 -29.66
C ASP A 732 30.98 64.77 -29.02
N GLU A 733 30.20 63.90 -29.68
CA GLU A 733 28.99 63.32 -29.11
C GLU A 733 29.23 62.62 -27.76
N HIS A 734 28.27 62.75 -26.85
CA HIS A 734 28.32 62.14 -25.52
C HIS A 734 28.02 60.64 -25.61
N LEU A 735 29.06 59.81 -25.50
CA LEU A 735 28.96 58.36 -25.61
C LEU A 735 29.29 57.68 -24.27
N CYS A 736 28.45 56.72 -23.89
CA CYS A 736 28.68 55.90 -22.71
C CYS A 736 29.78 54.84 -22.98
N PRO A 737 30.31 54.17 -21.95
CA PRO A 737 31.40 53.20 -22.12
C PRO A 737 30.97 51.87 -22.76
N SER A 738 29.70 51.74 -23.17
CA SER A 738 29.22 50.56 -23.90
C SER A 738 29.80 50.57 -25.32
N SER A 739 30.47 49.49 -25.73
CA SER A 739 31.02 49.36 -27.08
C SER A 739 29.94 49.22 -28.17
N ARG A 740 28.73 48.80 -27.80
CA ARG A 740 27.62 48.54 -28.72
C ARG A 740 26.28 48.90 -28.10
N HIS A 741 25.44 49.59 -28.87
CA HIS A 741 24.04 49.84 -28.56
C HIS A 741 23.15 49.04 -29.53
N TYR A 742 22.17 48.32 -29.01
CA TYR A 742 21.31 47.45 -29.83
C TYR A 742 20.00 48.13 -30.21
N CYS A 743 19.39 47.73 -31.34
CA CYS A 743 18.14 48.32 -31.79
C CYS A 743 16.98 48.12 -30.78
N GLY A 744 16.93 46.99 -30.08
CA GLY A 744 16.00 46.73 -28.97
C GLY A 744 14.59 46.25 -29.35
N GLU A 745 14.26 46.14 -30.64
CA GLU A 745 12.97 45.63 -31.14
C GLU A 745 12.74 44.14 -30.83
N ASP A 746 11.49 43.67 -30.92
CA ASP A 746 11.13 42.26 -30.69
C ASP A 746 11.73 41.31 -31.73
N CYS A 747 12.11 40.10 -31.28
CA CYS A 747 12.63 39.06 -32.17
C CYS A 747 11.59 38.71 -33.24
N SER A 748 12.03 38.61 -34.49
CA SER A 748 11.15 38.28 -35.61
C SER A 748 10.67 36.81 -35.62
N LEU A 749 11.05 35.99 -34.64
CA LEU A 749 10.66 34.58 -34.60
C LEU A 749 9.20 34.47 -34.14
N SER A 750 8.33 34.14 -35.09
CA SER A 750 6.90 33.98 -34.91
C SER A 750 6.42 32.87 -35.83
N THR A 751 5.82 31.80 -35.31
CA THR A 751 5.38 30.66 -36.13
C THR A 751 4.21 29.91 -35.52
N LYS A 752 3.38 29.30 -36.37
CA LYS A 752 2.30 28.40 -35.93
C LYS A 752 2.86 27.01 -35.70
N THR A 753 2.73 26.51 -34.48
CA THR A 753 3.12 25.15 -34.09
C THR A 753 1.89 24.27 -33.88
N GLN A 754 2.10 22.95 -33.77
CA GLN A 754 1.01 22.03 -33.40
C GLN A 754 0.43 22.31 -32.00
N LYS A 755 1.20 22.95 -31.12
CA LYS A 755 0.78 23.36 -29.76
C LYS A 755 0.20 24.78 -29.72
N GLY A 756 -0.04 25.41 -30.87
CA GLY A 756 -0.54 26.78 -30.97
C GLY A 756 0.49 27.75 -31.56
N TYR A 757 0.15 29.05 -31.54
CA TYR A 757 1.00 30.10 -32.08
C TYR A 757 2.14 30.42 -31.11
N TYR A 758 3.38 30.43 -31.59
CA TYR A 758 4.57 30.73 -30.78
C TYR A 758 5.19 32.06 -31.21
N HIS A 759 5.52 32.91 -30.23
CA HIS A 759 6.25 34.15 -30.43
C HIS A 759 7.46 34.21 -29.48
N CYS A 760 8.62 34.62 -30.00
CA CYS A 760 9.82 34.76 -29.20
C CYS A 760 9.84 36.12 -28.47
N LEU A 761 9.74 36.08 -27.14
CA LEU A 761 9.70 37.29 -26.28
C LEU A 761 11.05 38.02 -26.12
N ASN A 762 12.11 37.57 -26.82
CA ASN A 762 13.43 38.16 -26.67
C ASN A 762 13.60 39.38 -27.56
N LYS A 763 14.43 40.33 -27.12
CA LYS A 763 14.76 41.54 -27.89
C LYS A 763 15.99 41.36 -28.79
N CYS A 764 16.02 42.09 -29.88
CA CYS A 764 17.09 42.11 -30.88
C CYS A 764 18.44 42.53 -30.29
N ILE A 765 19.51 41.95 -30.82
CA ILE A 765 20.92 42.23 -30.48
C ILE A 765 21.74 42.73 -31.68
N ILE A 766 21.08 43.16 -32.77
CA ILE A 766 21.77 43.78 -33.90
C ILE A 766 22.10 45.25 -33.53
N PRO A 767 23.32 45.75 -33.82
CA PRO A 767 23.69 47.14 -33.56
C PRO A 767 22.69 48.13 -34.17
N TYR A 768 22.41 49.22 -33.46
CA TYR A 768 21.41 50.20 -33.91
C TYR A 768 21.78 50.90 -35.23
N GLU A 769 23.07 50.96 -35.55
CA GLU A 769 23.61 51.57 -36.77
C GLU A 769 23.35 50.70 -38.01
N GLU A 770 23.15 49.39 -37.83
CA GLU A 770 22.89 48.45 -38.92
C GLU A 770 21.40 48.43 -39.26
N GLN A 771 21.03 48.85 -40.47
CA GLN A 771 19.66 48.69 -40.97
C GLN A 771 19.33 47.21 -41.22
N HIS A 772 18.24 46.72 -40.63
CA HIS A 772 17.81 45.33 -40.77
C HIS A 772 16.30 45.17 -40.66
N CYS A 773 15.74 44.19 -41.38
CA CYS A 773 14.31 43.86 -41.38
C CYS A 773 14.00 42.60 -40.54
N LEU A 774 15.03 41.77 -40.29
CA LEU A 774 14.92 40.54 -39.49
C LEU A 774 15.63 40.76 -38.16
N HIS A 775 14.86 40.93 -37.09
CA HIS A 775 15.36 41.15 -35.74
C HIS A 775 15.81 39.84 -35.09
N ARG A 776 17.10 39.72 -34.80
CA ARG A 776 17.73 38.52 -34.21
C ARG A 776 18.04 38.72 -32.74
N CYS A 777 17.54 37.82 -31.89
CA CYS A 777 17.90 37.80 -30.47
C CYS A 777 19.16 36.96 -30.18
N GLU A 778 19.61 36.98 -28.92
CA GLU A 778 20.80 36.25 -28.44
C GLU A 778 20.64 34.72 -28.45
N ASN A 779 19.41 34.19 -28.58
CA ASN A 779 19.21 32.75 -28.74
C ASN A 779 19.68 32.27 -30.13
N GLU A 780 20.63 31.34 -30.15
CA GLU A 780 21.13 30.75 -31.39
C GLU A 780 20.33 29.51 -31.84
N THR A 781 19.77 28.76 -30.89
CA THR A 781 19.00 27.54 -31.15
C THR A 781 17.50 27.82 -31.24
N CYS A 782 16.76 26.91 -31.86
CA CYS A 782 15.30 26.97 -31.86
C CYS A 782 14.74 26.80 -30.42
N PRO A 783 13.89 27.72 -29.92
CA PRO A 783 13.31 27.61 -28.59
C PRO A 783 12.02 26.77 -28.54
N ILE A 784 11.48 26.38 -29.71
CA ILE A 784 10.17 25.72 -29.83
C ILE A 784 10.26 24.28 -29.32
N GLN A 785 9.26 23.86 -28.55
CA GLN A 785 9.16 22.51 -28.00
C GLN A 785 8.80 21.47 -29.07
N CYS A 786 9.23 20.24 -28.83
CA CYS A 786 8.85 19.07 -29.61
C CYS A 786 7.32 18.98 -29.72
N PRO A 787 6.79 18.72 -30.93
CA PRO A 787 5.34 18.62 -31.12
C PRO A 787 4.74 17.33 -30.52
N ILE A 788 5.56 16.32 -30.16
CA ILE A 788 5.10 15.10 -29.49
C ILE A 788 4.47 15.42 -28.13
N LEU A 789 3.30 14.83 -27.86
CA LEU A 789 2.53 15.04 -26.64
C LEU A 789 3.35 14.69 -25.38
N ASP A 790 3.28 15.57 -24.37
CA ASP A 790 4.07 15.62 -23.13
C ASP A 790 5.60 15.67 -23.29
N CYS A 791 6.14 15.75 -24.50
CA CYS A 791 7.56 16.03 -24.67
C CYS A 791 7.82 17.52 -24.40
N GLN A 792 8.63 17.78 -23.37
CA GLN A 792 9.07 19.13 -23.00
C GLN A 792 10.45 19.49 -23.60
N ARG A 793 11.06 18.58 -24.36
CA ARG A 793 12.36 18.85 -25.02
C ARG A 793 12.16 19.82 -26.18
N LYS A 794 13.18 20.63 -26.46
CA LYS A 794 13.21 21.57 -27.58
C LYS A 794 13.59 20.91 -28.89
N CYS A 795 13.30 21.61 -29.98
CA CYS A 795 13.79 21.27 -31.31
C CYS A 795 15.31 21.09 -31.32
N GLN A 796 15.79 20.05 -31.99
CA GLN A 796 17.22 19.76 -32.16
C GLN A 796 17.96 20.79 -33.03
N SER A 797 17.24 21.69 -33.70
CA SER A 797 17.81 22.65 -34.64
C SER A 797 18.68 23.69 -33.93
N ASN A 798 19.94 23.77 -34.38
CA ASN A 798 20.90 24.80 -33.96
C ASN A 798 20.70 26.14 -34.67
N LYS A 799 19.60 26.33 -35.40
CA LYS A 799 19.29 27.57 -36.12
C LYS A 799 17.98 28.15 -35.59
N HIS A 800 18.04 29.33 -34.95
CA HIS A 800 16.89 30.02 -34.38
C HIS A 800 15.73 30.24 -35.36
N PHE A 801 16.03 30.64 -36.60
CA PHE A 801 15.05 30.96 -37.65
C PHE A 801 14.87 29.85 -38.69
N HIS A 802 15.08 28.58 -38.33
CA HIS A 802 14.95 27.48 -39.30
C HIS A 802 13.53 27.31 -39.87
N CYS A 803 12.49 27.77 -39.15
CA CYS A 803 11.12 27.82 -39.66
C CYS A 803 10.93 28.79 -40.83
N ASN A 804 11.82 29.77 -41.02
CA ASN A 804 11.69 30.75 -42.11
C ASN A 804 12.19 30.21 -43.45
N THR A 805 12.78 29.01 -43.46
CA THR A 805 13.36 28.39 -44.67
C THR A 805 12.37 27.49 -45.42
N HIS A 806 11.34 26.97 -44.75
CA HIS A 806 10.32 26.10 -45.35
C HIS A 806 8.94 26.39 -44.74
N MET A 807 7.87 26.35 -45.53
CA MET A 807 6.51 26.73 -45.10
C MET A 807 5.90 25.82 -44.01
N GLN A 808 6.43 24.61 -43.80
CA GLN A 808 6.03 23.68 -42.73
C GLN A 808 7.28 23.00 -42.17
N VAL A 809 7.64 23.30 -40.93
CA VAL A 809 8.80 22.70 -40.25
C VAL A 809 8.36 22.10 -38.94
N ASP A 810 8.58 20.79 -38.78
CA ASP A 810 8.32 20.10 -37.53
C ASP A 810 9.50 20.25 -36.56
N HIS A 811 9.19 20.68 -35.34
CA HIS A 811 10.18 21.07 -34.33
C HIS A 811 10.66 19.89 -33.45
N PHE A 812 10.99 18.76 -34.07
CA PHE A 812 11.37 17.54 -33.33
C PHE A 812 12.64 17.70 -32.48
N CYS A 813 12.66 17.04 -31.32
CA CYS A 813 13.80 17.07 -30.41
C CYS A 813 14.93 16.07 -30.73
N GLY A 814 14.81 15.32 -31.82
CA GLY A 814 15.83 14.35 -32.25
C GLY A 814 15.93 13.08 -31.42
N ASN A 815 15.00 12.83 -30.49
CA ASN A 815 14.99 11.64 -29.65
C ASN A 815 13.78 10.74 -29.97
N GLU A 816 13.89 9.48 -29.59
CA GLU A 816 12.78 8.52 -29.61
C GLU A 816 11.74 8.83 -28.53
N HIS A 817 10.48 8.45 -28.78
CA HIS A 817 9.37 8.63 -27.84
C HIS A 817 8.59 7.33 -27.67
N GLN A 818 7.88 7.15 -26.55
CA GLN A 818 7.02 5.97 -26.36
C GLN A 818 5.73 6.14 -27.17
N CYS A 819 5.34 5.11 -27.94
CA CYS A 819 4.05 5.08 -28.59
C CYS A 819 2.91 5.03 -27.55
N ARG A 820 1.84 5.77 -27.81
CA ARG A 820 0.69 5.91 -26.91
C ARG A 820 -0.59 5.28 -27.44
N GLU A 821 -0.57 4.90 -28.71
CA GLU A 821 -1.66 4.20 -29.35
C GLU A 821 -1.91 2.85 -28.68
N LEU A 822 -3.14 2.38 -28.75
CA LEU A 822 -3.54 1.08 -28.23
C LEU A 822 -3.11 -0.04 -29.18
N CYS A 823 -3.00 -1.27 -28.66
CA CYS A 823 -2.72 -2.44 -29.47
C CYS A 823 -3.79 -2.62 -30.56
N GLU A 824 -3.33 -2.85 -31.79
CA GLU A 824 -4.15 -3.08 -32.97
C GLU A 824 -4.33 -4.56 -33.32
N GLU A 825 -3.67 -5.48 -32.58
CA GLU A 825 -3.86 -6.91 -32.80
C GLU A 825 -5.24 -7.39 -32.33
N ALA A 826 -5.71 -8.45 -32.98
CA ALA A 826 -6.97 -9.11 -32.66
C ALA A 826 -6.86 -9.93 -31.35
N GLY A 827 -8.02 -10.29 -30.78
CA GLY A 827 -8.09 -10.90 -29.44
C GLY A 827 -8.04 -9.86 -28.32
N ILE A 828 -7.90 -10.28 -27.07
CA ILE A 828 -7.92 -9.42 -25.88
C ILE A 828 -6.52 -9.33 -25.28
N CYS A 829 -6.00 -8.11 -25.06
CA CYS A 829 -4.67 -7.93 -24.49
C CYS A 829 -4.62 -8.29 -23.00
N LYS A 830 -5.66 -7.91 -22.25
CA LYS A 830 -5.74 -8.14 -20.80
C LYS A 830 -7.20 -8.27 -20.39
N VAL A 831 -7.47 -9.24 -19.52
CA VAL A 831 -8.78 -9.42 -18.87
C VAL A 831 -8.69 -8.83 -17.47
N ILE A 832 -9.63 -7.95 -17.12
CA ILE A 832 -9.72 -7.34 -15.80
C ILE A 832 -11.10 -7.64 -15.19
N ILE A 833 -11.15 -7.70 -13.86
CA ILE A 833 -12.41 -7.84 -13.13
C ILE A 833 -12.75 -6.49 -12.50
N GLU A 834 -13.97 -6.01 -12.77
CA GLU A 834 -14.48 -4.73 -12.29
C GLU A 834 -15.93 -4.86 -11.80
N PRO A 835 -16.37 -3.98 -10.88
CA PRO A 835 -17.76 -3.97 -10.43
C PRO A 835 -18.69 -3.54 -11.59
N LYS A 836 -19.86 -4.17 -11.69
CA LYS A 836 -20.87 -3.83 -12.68
C LYS A 836 -21.45 -2.45 -12.34
N LYS A 837 -21.29 -1.47 -13.24
CA LYS A 837 -21.62 -0.04 -13.02
C LYS A 837 -23.12 0.28 -12.85
N GLN A 838 -24.02 -0.66 -13.14
CA GLN A 838 -25.47 -0.48 -13.00
C GLN A 838 -25.93 -1.16 -11.72
N GLU A 839 -26.49 -0.36 -10.81
CA GLU A 839 -27.05 -0.70 -9.49
C GLU A 839 -25.99 -0.99 -8.41
N HIS A 840 -25.86 -0.04 -7.47
CA HIS A 840 -24.84 -0.02 -6.41
C HIS A 840 -24.89 -1.26 -5.50
N GLU A 841 -26.04 -1.91 -5.37
CA GLU A 841 -26.26 -3.05 -4.50
C GLU A 841 -27.42 -3.90 -5.05
N GLU A 842 -27.16 -5.09 -5.60
CA GLU A 842 -28.24 -6.05 -5.86
C GLU A 842 -28.59 -6.71 -4.52
N VAL A 843 -29.73 -6.33 -3.92
CA VAL A 843 -30.27 -7.04 -2.75
C VAL A 843 -30.97 -8.28 -3.27
N TYR A 844 -30.26 -9.41 -3.26
CA TYR A 844 -30.88 -10.69 -3.50
C TYR A 844 -31.76 -11.06 -2.32
N LYS A 845 -33.07 -11.15 -2.56
CA LYS A 845 -34.04 -11.73 -1.63
C LYS A 845 -34.33 -13.15 -2.09
N GLY A 846 -33.70 -14.13 -1.45
CA GLY A 846 -33.98 -15.52 -1.72
C GLY A 846 -35.40 -15.89 -1.33
N LYS A 847 -35.95 -16.95 -1.94
CA LYS A 847 -37.30 -17.43 -1.61
C LYS A 847 -37.41 -18.13 -0.25
N VAL A 848 -36.31 -18.20 0.52
CA VAL A 848 -36.28 -18.66 1.91
C VAL A 848 -36.40 -17.46 2.86
N GLU A 849 -37.35 -17.51 3.79
CA GLU A 849 -37.60 -16.43 4.75
C GLU A 849 -36.31 -16.10 5.55
N GLY A 850 -35.86 -14.83 5.51
CA GLY A 850 -34.61 -14.38 6.15
C GLY A 850 -33.35 -14.41 5.26
N THR A 851 -33.41 -14.85 4.00
CA THR A 851 -32.28 -14.75 3.05
C THR A 851 -32.28 -13.43 2.28
N SER A 852 -31.62 -12.41 2.83
CA SER A 852 -31.23 -11.21 2.09
C SER A 852 -29.71 -11.13 1.99
N ILE A 853 -29.17 -11.15 0.78
CA ILE A 853 -27.74 -10.99 0.52
C ILE A 853 -27.57 -9.70 -0.28
N THR A 854 -26.89 -8.73 0.30
CA THR A 854 -26.46 -7.51 -0.39
C THR A 854 -25.00 -7.68 -0.76
N SER A 855 -24.67 -7.57 -2.04
CA SER A 855 -23.26 -7.59 -2.47
C SER A 855 -23.08 -6.97 -3.85
N THR A 856 -21.91 -6.36 -4.06
CA THR A 856 -21.49 -5.85 -5.37
C THR A 856 -21.20 -6.98 -6.35
N LYS A 857 -21.79 -6.89 -7.55
CA LYS A 857 -21.55 -7.84 -8.64
C LYS A 857 -20.28 -7.48 -9.41
N TYR A 858 -19.40 -8.44 -9.63
CA TYR A 858 -18.15 -8.28 -10.39
C TYR A 858 -18.23 -9.02 -11.73
N ILE A 859 -17.76 -8.40 -12.80
CA ILE A 859 -17.75 -8.94 -14.17
C ILE A 859 -16.36 -8.85 -14.80
N GLN A 860 -16.08 -9.68 -15.79
CA GLN A 860 -14.88 -9.54 -16.61
C GLN A 860 -15.09 -8.53 -17.73
N SER A 861 -14.14 -7.61 -17.88
CA SER A 861 -14.03 -6.71 -19.02
C SER A 861 -12.66 -6.84 -19.70
N SER A 862 -12.64 -6.49 -20.97
CA SER A 862 -11.43 -6.57 -21.81
C SER A 862 -10.76 -5.21 -21.89
N GLU A 863 -9.45 -5.17 -21.67
CA GLU A 863 -8.63 -3.97 -21.81
C GLU A 863 -7.67 -4.13 -23.00
N ARG A 864 -7.51 -3.06 -23.80
CA ARG A 864 -6.46 -2.96 -24.82
C ARG A 864 -5.24 -2.30 -24.20
N LEU A 865 -4.13 -3.01 -24.19
CA LEU A 865 -2.86 -2.46 -23.69
C LEU A 865 -2.28 -1.47 -24.70
N ARG A 866 -1.53 -0.51 -24.19
CA ARG A 866 -0.84 0.48 -25.02
C ARG A 866 0.38 -0.14 -25.73
N CYS A 867 0.75 0.44 -26.87
CA CYS A 867 1.85 -0.01 -27.71
C CYS A 867 3.23 0.12 -27.04
N ASN A 868 4.01 -0.95 -27.03
CA ASN A 868 5.34 -0.98 -26.44
C ASN A 868 6.45 -0.42 -27.35
N LYS A 869 6.16 -0.19 -28.64
CA LYS A 869 7.14 0.30 -29.61
C LYS A 869 7.49 1.77 -29.37
N ARG A 870 8.72 2.13 -29.78
CA ARG A 870 9.20 3.52 -29.77
C ARG A 870 8.93 4.18 -31.12
N ILE A 871 8.50 5.44 -31.08
CA ILE A 871 8.43 6.33 -32.24
C ILE A 871 9.86 6.76 -32.56
N PRO A 872 10.36 6.52 -33.79
CA PRO A 872 11.70 6.93 -34.19
C PRO A 872 11.95 8.44 -34.07
N PRO A 873 13.20 8.88 -34.00
CA PRO A 873 13.53 10.30 -34.01
C PRO A 873 12.97 11.01 -35.24
N ASN A 874 12.36 12.17 -35.03
CA ASN A 874 11.80 13.02 -36.09
C ASN A 874 10.58 12.45 -36.82
N GLU A 875 9.89 11.49 -36.21
CA GLU A 875 8.63 10.94 -36.71
C GLU A 875 7.50 11.16 -35.69
N PHE A 876 6.25 11.22 -36.17
CA PHE A 876 5.06 11.30 -35.30
C PHE A 876 4.54 9.93 -34.85
N LYS A 877 4.87 8.87 -35.58
CA LYS A 877 4.41 7.49 -35.37
C LYS A 877 5.51 6.53 -35.80
N HIS A 878 5.53 5.31 -35.25
CA HIS A 878 6.40 4.24 -35.77
C HIS A 878 5.72 3.52 -36.94
N ALA A 879 6.50 2.81 -37.76
CA ALA A 879 5.97 1.96 -38.82
C ALA A 879 5.37 0.64 -38.29
N GLY A 880 4.41 0.09 -39.04
CA GLY A 880 3.72 -1.17 -38.74
C GLY A 880 2.69 -1.08 -37.61
N LYS A 881 1.97 -2.18 -37.37
CA LYS A 881 0.88 -2.26 -36.38
C LYS A 881 1.34 -1.93 -34.95
N HIS A 882 0.46 -1.36 -34.15
CA HIS A 882 0.67 -1.13 -32.73
C HIS A 882 0.55 -2.44 -31.93
N THR A 883 1.59 -2.80 -31.17
CA THR A 883 1.67 -4.08 -30.41
C THR A 883 2.19 -3.84 -29.00
N HIS A 884 1.77 -4.63 -28.01
CA HIS A 884 2.22 -4.46 -26.60
C HIS A 884 3.28 -5.48 -26.15
N ASN A 885 3.58 -6.53 -26.93
CA ASN A 885 4.58 -7.55 -26.59
C ASN A 885 5.87 -7.34 -27.39
N ALA A 886 7.04 -7.50 -26.75
CA ALA A 886 8.32 -7.37 -27.43
C ALA A 886 8.55 -8.66 -28.22
N ARG A 887 8.98 -8.54 -29.49
CA ARG A 887 9.31 -9.70 -30.31
C ARG A 887 10.49 -10.43 -29.66
N ASP A 888 10.23 -11.61 -29.10
CA ASP A 888 11.27 -12.63 -28.93
C ASP A 888 11.25 -13.50 -30.20
N ASP A 889 12.44 -13.88 -30.69
CA ASP A 889 12.68 -14.55 -31.98
C ASP A 889 11.96 -15.93 -32.14
N LEU A 890 11.17 -16.37 -31.15
CA LEU A 890 10.51 -17.67 -31.09
C LEU A 890 8.97 -17.62 -31.19
N THR A 891 8.32 -16.46 -31.00
CA THR A 891 6.86 -16.32 -31.12
C THR A 891 6.52 -15.06 -31.92
N GLN A 892 5.98 -15.24 -33.13
CA GLN A 892 5.80 -14.14 -34.08
C GLN A 892 4.78 -13.08 -33.64
N ASP A 893 3.87 -13.38 -32.71
CA ASP A 893 2.91 -12.42 -32.17
C ASP A 893 2.75 -12.57 -30.65
N GLY A 894 2.44 -11.45 -30.00
CA GLY A 894 2.16 -11.41 -28.58
C GLY A 894 0.94 -12.24 -28.18
N PHE A 895 0.96 -12.84 -26.98
CA PHE A 895 -0.23 -13.54 -26.44
C PHE A 895 -1.39 -12.56 -26.26
N HIS A 896 -2.54 -12.90 -26.86
CA HIS A 896 -3.83 -12.25 -26.71
C HIS A 896 -4.87 -13.33 -26.41
N PHE A 897 -5.78 -13.07 -25.47
CA PHE A 897 -6.84 -13.99 -25.10
C PHE A 897 -7.93 -14.05 -26.19
N CYS A 898 -8.61 -15.18 -26.28
CA CYS A 898 -9.81 -15.33 -27.06
C CYS A 898 -10.95 -14.42 -26.53
N ASP A 899 -11.76 -13.88 -27.44
CA ASP A 899 -12.87 -12.95 -27.15
C ASP A 899 -14.22 -13.65 -26.91
N VAL A 900 -14.25 -14.98 -26.99
CA VAL A 900 -15.43 -15.80 -26.68
C VAL A 900 -15.64 -15.86 -25.17
N LYS A 901 -16.90 -15.71 -24.73
CA LYS A 901 -17.34 -15.77 -23.34
C LYS A 901 -18.12 -17.04 -23.04
N CYS A 902 -18.00 -17.55 -21.83
CA CYS A 902 -18.89 -18.58 -21.32
C CYS A 902 -20.32 -18.02 -21.20
N GLN A 903 -21.31 -18.71 -21.76
CA GLN A 903 -22.71 -18.27 -21.76
C GLN A 903 -23.35 -18.16 -20.37
N PHE A 904 -22.78 -18.82 -19.35
CA PHE A 904 -23.34 -18.88 -18.00
C PHE A 904 -22.75 -17.83 -17.04
N CYS A 905 -21.42 -17.64 -17.07
CA CYS A 905 -20.71 -16.72 -16.17
C CYS A 905 -20.07 -15.51 -16.87
N GLU A 906 -20.15 -15.43 -18.21
CA GLU A 906 -19.57 -14.37 -19.05
C GLU A 906 -18.05 -14.19 -18.95
N TYR A 907 -17.34 -15.14 -18.31
CA TYR A 907 -15.88 -15.11 -18.27
C TYR A 907 -15.31 -15.44 -19.66
N PHE A 908 -14.26 -14.72 -20.05
CA PHE A 908 -13.55 -14.91 -21.31
C PHE A 908 -12.79 -16.22 -21.33
N CYS A 909 -12.64 -16.78 -22.52
CA CYS A 909 -11.76 -17.91 -22.75
C CYS A 909 -10.30 -17.51 -22.48
N THR A 910 -9.57 -18.35 -21.73
CA THR A 910 -8.19 -18.11 -21.32
C THR A 910 -7.15 -18.57 -22.35
N LEU A 911 -7.59 -19.16 -23.46
CA LEU A 911 -6.73 -19.65 -24.54
C LEU A 911 -6.33 -18.52 -25.52
N PRO A 912 -5.26 -18.70 -26.32
CA PRO A 912 -4.85 -17.71 -27.33
C PRO A 912 -5.96 -17.43 -28.36
N TYR A 913 -6.05 -16.19 -28.84
CA TYR A 913 -6.92 -15.84 -29.96
C TYR A 913 -6.70 -16.77 -31.17
N GLU A 914 -7.80 -17.12 -31.87
CA GLU A 914 -7.82 -18.10 -32.99
C GLU A 914 -7.38 -19.54 -32.62
N HIS A 915 -7.45 -19.95 -31.36
CA HIS A 915 -7.25 -21.36 -30.99
C HIS A 915 -8.32 -22.28 -31.63
N THR A 916 -7.92 -23.51 -31.96
CA THR A 916 -8.83 -24.55 -32.52
C THR A 916 -9.40 -25.51 -31.48
N GLN A 917 -8.90 -25.43 -30.25
CA GLN A 917 -9.33 -26.27 -29.12
C GLN A 917 -10.72 -25.84 -28.63
N VAL A 918 -11.40 -26.69 -27.85
CA VAL A 918 -12.63 -26.30 -27.14
C VAL A 918 -12.29 -25.16 -26.17
N HIS A 919 -13.16 -24.14 -26.10
CA HIS A 919 -12.92 -22.99 -25.23
C HIS A 919 -12.77 -23.43 -23.77
N SER A 920 -11.86 -22.79 -23.04
CA SER A 920 -11.60 -23.08 -21.64
C SER A 920 -11.47 -21.78 -20.86
N THR A 921 -11.93 -21.77 -19.60
CA THR A 921 -11.80 -20.63 -18.69
C THR A 921 -11.79 -21.08 -17.24
N THR A 922 -11.27 -20.25 -16.34
CA THR A 922 -11.44 -20.40 -14.89
C THR A 922 -12.76 -19.76 -14.51
N HIS A 923 -13.84 -20.54 -14.57
CA HIS A 923 -15.22 -20.08 -14.43
C HIS A 923 -15.46 -19.20 -13.18
N GLY A 924 -16.23 -18.13 -13.36
CA GLY A 924 -16.69 -17.25 -12.27
C GLY A 924 -18.10 -17.56 -11.78
N ASN A 925 -18.66 -16.62 -11.00
CA ASN A 925 -20.05 -16.66 -10.57
C ASN A 925 -20.99 -16.59 -11.79
N MET A 926 -22.07 -17.37 -11.78
CA MET A 926 -23.05 -17.34 -12.85
C MET A 926 -23.79 -16.00 -12.89
N ILE A 927 -24.24 -15.57 -14.07
CA ILE A 927 -24.91 -14.28 -14.27
C ILE A 927 -26.33 -14.47 -14.80
N HIS A 928 -26.59 -15.53 -15.57
CA HIS A 928 -27.84 -15.75 -16.31
C HIS A 928 -28.59 -17.04 -15.95
N SER A 929 -28.29 -17.65 -14.79
CA SER A 929 -28.85 -18.95 -14.41
C SER A 929 -29.95 -18.82 -13.34
N GLU A 930 -31.06 -19.53 -13.53
CA GLU A 930 -32.15 -19.69 -12.56
C GLU A 930 -32.24 -21.17 -12.14
N PHE A 931 -32.42 -21.44 -10.85
CA PHE A 931 -32.51 -22.81 -10.34
C PHE A 931 -33.85 -23.45 -10.74
N THR A 932 -33.82 -24.56 -11.49
CA THR A 932 -35.02 -25.32 -11.86
C THR A 932 -35.27 -26.55 -10.96
N GLY A 933 -34.36 -26.83 -10.01
CA GLY A 933 -34.44 -27.92 -9.02
C GLY A 933 -34.01 -27.49 -7.61
N TYR A 934 -34.08 -28.42 -6.64
CA TYR A 934 -33.66 -28.15 -5.25
C TYR A 934 -32.13 -28.14 -5.14
N ALA A 935 -31.52 -27.01 -4.75
CA ALA A 935 -30.07 -26.82 -4.69
C ALA A 935 -29.57 -26.63 -3.23
N GLY A 936 -29.81 -27.64 -2.40
CA GLY A 936 -29.38 -27.69 -1.00
C GLY A 936 -30.21 -26.81 -0.05
N ASN A 937 -29.73 -26.70 1.21
CA ASN A 937 -30.52 -26.19 2.35
C ASN A 937 -30.86 -24.68 2.29
N LYS A 938 -30.28 -23.91 1.36
CA LYS A 938 -30.38 -22.42 1.34
C LYS A 938 -30.95 -21.84 0.05
N LEU A 939 -31.09 -22.61 -1.04
CA LEU A 939 -31.56 -22.14 -2.35
C LEU A 939 -32.74 -22.99 -2.85
N ARG A 940 -33.77 -22.35 -3.40
CA ARG A 940 -35.01 -22.99 -3.88
C ARG A 940 -35.20 -22.80 -5.39
N ILE A 941 -36.16 -23.54 -5.94
CA ILE A 941 -36.57 -23.41 -7.34
C ILE A 941 -37.00 -21.96 -7.65
N GLY A 942 -36.36 -21.40 -8.67
CA GLY A 942 -36.50 -20.05 -9.19
C GLY A 942 -35.69 -18.98 -8.43
N ASP A 943 -34.70 -19.40 -7.63
CA ASP A 943 -33.65 -18.51 -7.13
C ASP A 943 -32.61 -18.23 -8.24
N GLN A 944 -31.95 -17.07 -8.20
CA GLN A 944 -30.89 -16.73 -9.15
C GLN A 944 -29.54 -17.34 -8.71
N GLY A 945 -28.78 -17.85 -9.66
CA GLY A 945 -27.45 -18.45 -9.46
C GLY A 945 -26.31 -17.46 -9.23
N THR A 946 -26.60 -16.18 -8.97
CA THR A 946 -25.64 -15.07 -8.99
C THR A 946 -24.46 -15.18 -8.03
N PHE A 947 -24.56 -16.01 -6.99
CA PHE A 947 -23.50 -16.26 -6.01
C PHE A 947 -22.91 -17.67 -6.07
N VAL A 948 -23.21 -18.42 -7.12
CA VAL A 948 -22.70 -19.79 -7.32
C VAL A 948 -21.72 -19.79 -8.48
N LEU A 949 -20.51 -20.30 -8.22
CA LEU A 949 -19.49 -20.52 -9.24
C LEU A 949 -20.00 -21.53 -10.27
N CYS A 950 -19.81 -21.21 -11.55
CA CYS A 950 -20.30 -22.03 -12.65
C CYS A 950 -19.70 -23.46 -12.67
N ASN A 951 -18.47 -23.63 -12.15
CA ASN A 951 -17.83 -24.94 -11.97
C ASN A 951 -18.23 -25.67 -10.67
N LEU A 952 -19.11 -25.12 -9.85
CA LEU A 952 -19.65 -25.78 -8.65
C LEU A 952 -21.16 -25.97 -8.70
N PHE A 953 -21.82 -25.41 -9.71
CA PHE A 953 -23.28 -25.44 -9.83
C PHE A 953 -23.84 -26.87 -9.86
N CYS A 954 -23.33 -27.71 -10.76
CA CYS A 954 -23.82 -29.09 -10.96
C CYS A 954 -23.51 -29.98 -9.76
N LYS A 955 -22.48 -29.66 -8.99
CA LYS A 955 -22.07 -30.42 -7.81
C LYS A 955 -23.14 -30.43 -6.72
N ASN A 956 -23.86 -29.32 -6.57
CA ASN A 956 -24.96 -29.22 -5.61
C ASN A 956 -26.21 -30.01 -6.04
N LEU A 957 -26.30 -30.39 -7.33
CA LEU A 957 -27.42 -31.16 -7.88
C LEU A 957 -27.18 -32.67 -7.80
N GLY A 958 -25.93 -33.12 -7.65
CA GLY A 958 -25.58 -34.55 -7.63
C GLY A 958 -25.83 -35.20 -9.00
N ARG A 959 -26.56 -36.31 -9.05
CA ARG A 959 -26.98 -36.92 -10.33
C ARG A 959 -28.17 -36.14 -10.89
N HIS A 960 -28.03 -35.60 -12.10
CA HIS A 960 -28.99 -34.66 -12.67
C HIS A 960 -29.01 -34.74 -14.20
N TYR A 961 -30.06 -34.15 -14.80
CA TYR A 961 -30.10 -33.76 -16.21
C TYR A 961 -30.14 -32.25 -16.32
N HIS A 962 -29.71 -31.72 -17.46
CA HIS A 962 -29.93 -30.32 -17.80
C HIS A 962 -31.17 -30.16 -18.66
N ILE A 963 -31.73 -28.97 -18.66
CA ILE A 963 -32.85 -28.59 -19.53
C ILE A 963 -32.32 -27.57 -20.52
N ASP A 964 -32.53 -27.83 -21.81
CA ASP A 964 -32.15 -26.91 -22.89
C ASP A 964 -33.24 -26.87 -23.97
N TYR A 965 -33.22 -25.86 -24.82
CA TYR A 965 -34.19 -25.73 -25.92
C TYR A 965 -33.95 -26.79 -27.00
N CYS A 966 -35.03 -27.25 -27.63
CA CYS A 966 -34.93 -28.17 -28.78
C CYS A 966 -34.18 -27.51 -29.94
N GLN A 967 -33.20 -28.21 -30.51
CA GLN A 967 -32.49 -27.76 -31.72
C GLN A 967 -33.21 -28.17 -33.02
N SER A 968 -34.21 -29.05 -32.92
CA SER A 968 -34.98 -29.58 -34.05
C SER A 968 -36.48 -29.37 -33.82
N GLN A 969 -37.27 -29.34 -34.89
CA GLN A 969 -38.74 -29.25 -34.83
C GLN A 969 -39.43 -30.61 -34.60
N ASP A 970 -38.69 -31.73 -34.74
CA ASP A 970 -39.18 -33.09 -34.51
C ASP A 970 -38.91 -33.57 -33.07
N ILE A 971 -39.55 -34.68 -32.68
CA ILE A 971 -39.37 -35.30 -31.35
C ILE A 971 -37.90 -35.69 -31.14
N CYS A 972 -37.20 -34.96 -30.27
CA CYS A 972 -35.82 -35.25 -29.91
C CYS A 972 -35.75 -36.50 -29.01
N GLN A 973 -35.46 -37.65 -29.60
CA GLN A 973 -35.16 -38.89 -28.88
C GLN A 973 -33.78 -39.42 -29.28
N GLY A 974 -32.89 -39.51 -28.30
CA GLY A 974 -31.55 -40.06 -28.46
C GLY A 974 -31.00 -40.56 -27.13
N GLN A 975 -29.77 -41.07 -27.14
CA GLN A 975 -29.11 -41.57 -25.92
C GLN A 975 -28.84 -40.45 -24.90
N ASP A 976 -28.57 -39.23 -25.37
CA ASP A 976 -28.20 -38.07 -24.55
C ASP A 976 -29.30 -36.99 -24.48
N ILE A 977 -30.46 -37.22 -25.10
CA ILE A 977 -31.53 -36.22 -25.27
C ILE A 977 -32.91 -36.90 -25.14
N GLN A 978 -33.76 -36.34 -24.29
CA GLN A 978 -35.15 -36.74 -24.15
C GLN A 978 -36.09 -35.53 -24.17
N HIS A 979 -37.03 -35.51 -25.12
CA HIS A 979 -38.00 -34.43 -25.25
C HIS A 979 -38.92 -34.27 -24.04
N ILE A 980 -39.17 -33.02 -23.64
CA ILE A 980 -40.09 -32.67 -22.54
C ILE A 980 -41.44 -32.28 -23.13
N ASN A 981 -42.43 -33.16 -22.94
CA ASN A 981 -43.80 -32.92 -23.43
C ASN A 981 -44.57 -31.87 -22.62
N GLU A 982 -44.05 -31.45 -21.47
CA GLU A 982 -44.68 -30.49 -20.56
C GLU A 982 -44.21 -29.05 -20.82
N GLN A 983 -45.10 -28.09 -20.61
CA GLN A 983 -44.80 -26.66 -20.73
C GLN A 983 -44.04 -26.16 -19.49
N ILE A 984 -42.72 -26.19 -19.57
CA ILE A 984 -41.83 -25.80 -18.46
C ILE A 984 -41.21 -24.41 -18.67
N GLN A 985 -41.03 -23.67 -17.58
CA GLN A 985 -40.33 -22.37 -17.56
C GLN A 985 -38.80 -22.55 -17.67
N PRO A 986 -38.03 -21.53 -18.14
CA PRO A 986 -38.49 -20.27 -18.70
C PRO A 986 -39.04 -20.43 -20.13
N ASN A 987 -39.96 -19.57 -20.57
CA ASN A 987 -40.60 -19.59 -21.91
C ASN A 987 -41.31 -20.92 -22.24
N PRO A 988 -42.50 -21.18 -21.68
CA PRO A 988 -43.19 -22.47 -21.81
C PRO A 988 -43.68 -22.80 -23.22
N SER A 989 -43.76 -21.79 -24.10
CA SER A 989 -44.13 -21.94 -25.51
C SER A 989 -43.01 -22.49 -26.39
N ILE A 990 -41.77 -22.48 -25.91
CA ILE A 990 -40.62 -23.00 -26.65
C ILE A 990 -40.36 -24.44 -26.17
N PRO A 991 -40.38 -25.43 -27.08
CA PRO A 991 -40.10 -26.83 -26.75
C PRO A 991 -38.70 -27.00 -26.15
N LYS A 992 -38.56 -27.91 -25.18
CA LYS A 992 -37.31 -28.18 -24.46
C LYS A 992 -37.04 -29.67 -24.35
N ASP A 993 -35.78 -30.00 -24.16
CA ASP A 993 -35.30 -31.36 -23.96
C ASP A 993 -34.56 -31.47 -22.61
N PHE A 994 -34.68 -32.62 -21.96
CA PHE A 994 -33.68 -33.07 -21.01
C PHE A 994 -32.44 -33.49 -21.80
N ILE A 995 -31.28 -32.99 -21.42
CA ILE A 995 -30.00 -33.35 -22.03
C ILE A 995 -29.00 -33.85 -20.98
N SER A 996 -28.13 -34.75 -21.40
CA SER A 996 -27.04 -35.26 -20.57
C SER A 996 -26.06 -34.16 -20.16
N HIS A 997 -25.32 -34.39 -19.06
CA HIS A 997 -24.30 -33.46 -18.60
C HIS A 997 -23.22 -33.21 -19.66
N LYS A 998 -22.81 -34.29 -20.33
CA LYS A 998 -21.83 -34.24 -21.41
C LYS A 998 -22.31 -33.39 -22.57
N LEU A 999 -23.53 -33.65 -23.06
CA LEU A 999 -24.09 -32.90 -24.18
C LEU A 999 -24.32 -31.42 -23.83
N PHE A 1000 -24.67 -31.11 -22.58
CA PHE A 1000 -24.80 -29.73 -22.10
C PHE A 1000 -23.51 -28.92 -22.29
N TRP A 1001 -22.35 -29.46 -21.90
CA TRP A 1001 -21.07 -28.77 -22.10
C TRP A 1001 -20.59 -28.77 -23.55
N GLU A 1002 -20.87 -29.84 -24.31
CA GLU A 1002 -20.63 -29.87 -25.77
C GLU A 1002 -21.40 -28.75 -26.49
N ARG A 1003 -22.68 -28.55 -26.14
CA ARG A 1003 -23.50 -27.46 -26.68
C ARG A 1003 -23.03 -26.07 -26.23
N ALA A 1004 -22.53 -25.95 -24.99
CA ALA A 1004 -22.00 -24.69 -24.48
C ALA A 1004 -20.70 -24.26 -25.18
N GLY A 1005 -20.01 -25.17 -25.87
CA GLY A 1005 -18.75 -24.90 -26.56
C GLY A 1005 -17.55 -24.68 -25.63
N PHE A 1006 -17.68 -25.04 -24.35
CA PHE A 1006 -16.65 -24.92 -23.32
C PHE A 1006 -16.27 -26.28 -22.75
N LYS A 1007 -15.00 -26.44 -22.37
CA LYS A 1007 -14.49 -27.62 -21.67
C LYS A 1007 -15.26 -27.79 -20.36
N ASP A 1008 -15.72 -29.01 -20.12
CA ASP A 1008 -16.33 -29.41 -18.86
C ASP A 1008 -15.37 -29.10 -17.68
N PRO A 1009 -15.77 -28.24 -16.72
CA PRO A 1009 -14.92 -27.78 -15.64
C PRO A 1009 -14.90 -28.73 -14.42
N TYR A 1010 -15.65 -29.83 -14.44
CA TYR A 1010 -15.74 -30.78 -13.33
C TYR A 1010 -14.63 -31.85 -13.42
N SER A 1011 -14.27 -32.45 -12.28
CA SER A 1011 -13.25 -33.52 -12.23
C SER A 1011 -13.70 -34.79 -12.95
N ALA A 1012 -12.76 -35.67 -13.30
CA ALA A 1012 -13.08 -36.91 -14.01
C ALA A 1012 -14.03 -37.79 -13.18
N GLN A 1013 -13.85 -37.81 -11.86
CA GLN A 1013 -14.72 -38.54 -10.93
C GLN A 1013 -16.16 -37.98 -10.93
N GLU A 1014 -16.33 -36.66 -10.94
CA GLU A 1014 -17.64 -36.01 -10.96
C GLU A 1014 -18.34 -36.24 -12.30
N GLN A 1015 -17.63 -36.10 -13.42
CA GLN A 1015 -18.18 -36.40 -14.75
C GLN A 1015 -18.69 -37.84 -14.84
N GLN A 1016 -17.96 -38.81 -14.28
CA GLN A 1016 -18.41 -40.21 -14.20
C GLN A 1016 -19.64 -40.39 -13.30
N GLU A 1017 -19.78 -39.60 -12.24
CA GLU A 1017 -20.96 -39.64 -11.38
C GLU A 1017 -22.18 -39.03 -12.05
N PHE A 1018 -22.02 -37.90 -12.74
CA PHE A 1018 -23.09 -37.25 -13.49
C PHE A 1018 -23.57 -38.13 -14.64
N ALA A 1019 -22.66 -38.82 -15.33
CA ALA A 1019 -22.96 -39.74 -16.42
C ALA A 1019 -23.82 -40.95 -16.00
N LYS A 1020 -23.96 -41.25 -14.71
CA LYS A 1020 -24.87 -42.30 -14.23
C LYS A 1020 -26.34 -41.91 -14.31
N CYS A 1021 -26.65 -40.63 -14.52
CA CYS A 1021 -27.98 -40.19 -14.91
C CYS A 1021 -28.16 -40.23 -16.43
N ASP A 1022 -27.12 -40.32 -17.25
CA ASP A 1022 -27.25 -40.34 -18.72
C ASP A 1022 -27.77 -41.71 -19.28
N GLN A 1023 -28.23 -42.62 -18.41
CA GLN A 1023 -28.71 -43.97 -18.75
C GLN A 1023 -30.18 -44.21 -18.42
#